data_AF-A0AAJ1AIE5-F1
#
_entry.id   AF-A0AAJ1AIE5-F1
#
_cell.length_a   1.000
_cell.length_b   1.000
_cell.length_c   1.000
_cell.angle_alpha   90.00
_cell.angle_beta   90.00
_cell.angle_gamma   90.00
#
_symmetry.space_group_name_H-M   'P 1'
#
loop_
_entity.id
_entity.type
_entity.pdbx_description
1 polymer ?
#
loop_
_entity_poly.entity_id
_entity_poly.type
_entity_poly.pdbx_seq_one_letter_code
_entity_poly.pdbx_strand_id
1 'polypeptide(L)'
;MMRVAVRADASVEIGTGHVMRCLTLAEALKRKGAEVLFVSREHPGHLCDEAAARGCIVTRMPVISEPHTDETTDDVDLPDHAHWLGASWKQDAEETGQAIGQVFGTTDWLIVDHYALDARWEAALRRHAKRLMVIDDLADRSHDCDLLLDQNLFSNADTRYAGKVPAHCGLMLGPHYALLQPEYAELRDRIPPRDGPIRRILVYFGGADVGNLTGMAIEAFLALGRSDIDLDVVVNVSSPYAKSIRQQTAGHANIHLHSDLPTLAPLMVRADFAIGAGGATTWERCCLGLPSLVITLADNQRPIAAELARQGMIRWLGHVGEVNESNLGHVLGELLKEGLQEAWSQNCRQLVDGQGTSRVCSLLTLSPNTPLQARPARLDDEALILQWANDPLVRQNAFSTEVINAATHRTWFRKRLRDVDHCRLYVVETPDGFPIGQVRFERSEDAWEISYSLDARCRGAGLAKPLLQTAMLKLRSTELGAIIFGKVKAGNRASRHVFDGLGFESKAATQGTGGGSLSIAVCSDAGSWINADVPRLLLDWLTAGHQVTWVHAAAELPDGDICFYLSYSQIVDGATRVRYQHNLVVHASDLPCGRGMSPMTWLVLEGKDRIPVTLLEAADLVDSGDIYMQVRFELTGTELIDELRAAVTKATFHLCREFVDQFPTSAAKRVPQKGNPTFYRRRFPKDSELNVAQSLATQFNLLRVVDNDHYPAWFNHKGSRYLLKIERADDSIGDSEIKLIRNPHHR
;
A
#
# COMPACT_ATOMS: atom_id res chain seq x y z
N MET A 1 -12.88 -2.95 15.51
CA MET A 1 -13.53 -1.86 14.75
C MET A 1 -12.72 -0.60 15.00
N MET A 2 -12.46 0.20 13.98
CA MET A 2 -11.68 1.44 14.14
C MET A 2 -12.56 2.51 14.77
N ARG A 3 -12.04 3.23 15.77
CA ARG A 3 -12.74 4.33 16.44
C ARG A 3 -12.09 5.65 16.06
N VAL A 4 -12.89 6.61 15.61
CA VAL A 4 -12.43 7.93 15.17
C VAL A 4 -13.23 9.00 15.89
N ALA A 5 -12.55 9.96 16.51
CA ALA A 5 -13.17 11.17 17.05
C ALA A 5 -12.87 12.33 16.11
N VAL A 6 -13.82 13.25 15.95
CA VAL A 6 -13.71 14.46 15.14
C VAL A 6 -14.06 15.66 16.01
N ARG A 7 -13.18 16.66 16.08
CA ARG A 7 -13.41 17.96 16.71
C ARG A 7 -13.48 19.03 15.63
N ALA A 8 -14.67 19.55 15.38
CA ALA A 8 -14.92 20.65 14.44
C ALA A 8 -16.19 21.40 14.86
N ASP A 9 -16.25 22.70 14.57
CA ASP A 9 -17.43 23.54 14.84
C ASP A 9 -17.96 24.21 13.59
N ALA A 10 -19.26 24.52 13.63
CA ALA A 10 -19.93 25.38 12.69
C ALA A 10 -20.72 26.43 13.46
N SER A 11 -20.80 27.64 12.91
CA SER A 11 -21.63 28.71 13.45
C SER A 11 -21.96 29.72 12.35
N VAL A 12 -22.78 30.73 12.66
CA VAL A 12 -23.02 31.86 11.75
C VAL A 12 -21.70 32.59 11.41
N GLU A 13 -20.77 32.68 12.35
CA GLU A 13 -19.48 33.37 12.19
C GLU A 13 -18.41 32.47 11.53
N ILE A 14 -18.26 31.24 12.02
CA ILE A 14 -17.29 30.25 11.52
C ILE A 14 -17.67 29.78 10.10
N GLY A 15 -18.97 29.78 9.80
CA GLY A 15 -19.54 29.12 8.64
C GLY A 15 -19.64 27.60 8.83
N THR A 16 -20.00 26.89 7.75
CA THR A 16 -20.29 25.45 7.78
C THR A 16 -19.16 24.58 7.22
N GLY A 17 -18.12 25.19 6.66
CA GLY A 17 -17.09 24.50 5.86
C GLY A 17 -16.36 23.38 6.62
N HIS A 18 -15.91 23.66 7.84
CA HIS A 18 -15.19 22.71 8.70
C HIS A 18 -16.02 21.43 8.94
N VAL A 19 -17.24 21.60 9.46
CA VAL A 19 -18.12 20.45 9.73
C VAL A 19 -18.48 19.69 8.45
N MET A 20 -18.80 20.37 7.34
CA MET A 20 -19.20 19.68 6.10
C MET A 20 -18.07 18.83 5.48
N ARG A 21 -16.82 19.32 5.49
CA ARG A 21 -15.68 18.53 4.99
C ARG A 21 -15.33 17.38 5.94
N CYS A 22 -15.43 17.60 7.24
CA CYS A 22 -15.30 16.54 8.24
C CYS A 22 -16.39 15.47 8.14
N LEU A 23 -17.65 15.84 7.86
CA LEU A 23 -18.75 14.90 7.64
C LEU A 23 -18.53 14.04 6.39
N THR A 24 -18.03 14.64 5.31
CA THR A 24 -17.66 13.93 4.09
C THR A 24 -16.60 12.84 4.38
N LEU A 25 -15.60 13.15 5.19
CA LEU A 25 -14.60 12.17 5.63
C LEU A 25 -15.19 11.13 6.59
N ALA A 26 -16.02 11.54 7.55
CA ALA A 26 -16.69 10.65 8.50
C ALA A 26 -17.55 9.59 7.79
N GLU A 27 -18.34 9.98 6.80
CA GLU A 27 -19.14 9.06 5.99
C GLU A 27 -18.28 8.06 5.21
N ALA A 28 -17.13 8.50 4.68
CA ALA A 28 -16.18 7.61 4.02
C ALA A 28 -15.55 6.61 4.99
N LEU A 29 -15.19 7.04 6.20
CA LEU A 29 -14.65 6.18 7.26
C LEU A 29 -15.69 5.15 7.73
N LYS A 30 -16.93 5.59 7.93
CA LYS A 30 -18.05 4.70 8.30
C LYS A 30 -18.32 3.62 7.24
N ARG A 31 -18.24 3.97 5.94
CA ARG A 31 -18.34 2.98 4.85
C ARG A 31 -17.22 1.93 4.90
N LYS A 32 -16.07 2.25 5.49
CA LYS A 32 -14.98 1.29 5.79
C LYS A 32 -15.11 0.62 7.17
N GLY A 33 -16.25 0.74 7.83
CA GLY A 33 -16.56 0.10 9.11
C GLY A 33 -15.99 0.81 10.34
N ALA A 34 -15.67 2.11 10.25
CA ALA A 34 -15.29 2.90 11.43
C ALA A 34 -16.53 3.35 12.22
N GLU A 35 -16.37 3.45 13.55
CA GLU A 35 -17.28 4.21 14.40
C GLU A 35 -16.75 5.65 14.53
N VAL A 36 -17.62 6.64 14.32
CA VAL A 36 -17.24 8.06 14.33
C VAL A 36 -18.00 8.82 15.41
N LEU A 37 -17.24 9.44 16.31
CA LEU A 37 -17.70 10.41 17.30
C LEU A 37 -17.42 11.82 16.81
N PHE A 38 -18.44 12.67 16.76
CA PHE A 38 -18.33 14.10 16.51
C PHE A 38 -18.44 14.85 17.83
N VAL A 39 -17.44 15.67 18.15
CA VAL A 39 -17.41 16.55 19.32
C VAL A 39 -17.50 17.97 18.80
N SER A 40 -18.61 18.65 19.10
CA SER A 40 -18.86 20.00 18.60
C SER A 40 -19.59 20.84 19.64
N ARG A 41 -19.30 22.14 19.65
CA ARG A 41 -19.92 23.12 20.53
C ARG A 41 -21.20 23.67 19.90
N GLU A 42 -22.24 23.86 20.71
CA GLU A 42 -23.55 24.35 20.27
C GLU A 42 -23.59 25.87 20.04
N HIS A 43 -22.67 26.36 19.21
CA HIS A 43 -22.71 27.74 18.72
C HIS A 43 -24.01 28.02 17.94
N PRO A 44 -24.52 29.26 17.92
CA PRO A 44 -25.62 29.62 17.03
C PRO A 44 -25.29 29.28 15.57
N GLY A 45 -26.10 28.43 14.95
CA GLY A 45 -25.85 27.89 13.60
C GLY A 45 -25.03 26.59 13.55
N HIS A 46 -24.86 25.88 14.67
CA HIS A 46 -24.18 24.59 14.72
C HIS A 46 -24.81 23.53 13.79
N LEU A 47 -24.02 22.51 13.46
CA LEU A 47 -24.43 21.38 12.61
C LEU A 47 -24.46 20.03 13.35
N CYS A 48 -24.63 20.03 14.68
CA CYS A 48 -24.74 18.82 15.50
C CYS A 48 -25.86 17.87 15.04
N ASP A 49 -27.04 18.41 14.70
CA ASP A 49 -28.18 17.61 14.22
C ASP A 49 -27.92 16.98 12.85
N GLU A 50 -27.23 17.70 11.96
CA GLU A 50 -26.81 17.20 10.64
C GLU A 50 -25.81 16.04 10.79
N ALA A 51 -24.85 16.18 11.70
CA ALA A 51 -23.90 15.11 12.01
C ALA A 51 -24.60 13.85 12.55
N ALA A 52 -25.57 14.03 13.45
CA ALA A 52 -26.37 12.93 13.99
C ALA A 52 -27.26 12.28 12.90
N ALA A 53 -27.86 13.08 12.01
CA ALA A 53 -28.68 12.59 10.89
C ALA A 53 -27.87 11.74 9.89
N ARG A 54 -26.58 12.05 9.70
CA ARG A 54 -25.62 11.23 8.94
C ARG A 54 -25.09 10.03 9.73
N GLY A 55 -25.63 9.80 10.92
CA GLY A 55 -25.41 8.66 11.79
C GLY A 55 -24.09 8.68 12.55
N CYS A 56 -23.46 9.85 12.74
CA CYS A 56 -22.33 9.97 13.66
C CYS A 56 -22.85 9.91 15.11
N ILE A 57 -22.05 9.40 16.02
CA ILE A 57 -22.25 9.62 17.45
C ILE A 57 -21.91 11.09 17.70
N VAL A 58 -22.72 11.85 18.44
CA VAL A 58 -22.48 13.29 18.66
C VAL A 58 -22.44 13.59 20.15
N THR A 59 -21.34 14.18 20.61
CA THR A 59 -21.24 14.83 21.92
C THR A 59 -21.30 16.34 21.72
N ARG A 60 -22.28 16.97 22.37
CA ARG A 60 -22.53 18.40 22.29
C ARG A 60 -21.91 19.10 23.48
N MET A 61 -21.09 20.12 23.23
CA MET A 61 -20.49 20.95 24.27
C MET A 61 -21.25 22.30 24.37
N PRO A 62 -21.53 22.82 25.57
CA PRO A 62 -22.22 24.10 25.71
C PRO A 62 -21.31 25.28 25.34
N VAL A 63 -21.86 26.37 24.84
CA VAL A 63 -21.12 27.65 24.71
C VAL A 63 -21.00 28.30 26.09
N ILE A 64 -19.82 28.80 26.43
CA ILE A 64 -19.57 29.47 27.71
C ILE A 64 -19.35 30.95 27.44
N SER A 65 -20.31 31.77 27.88
CA SER A 65 -20.44 33.18 27.54
C SER A 65 -19.48 34.11 28.30
N GLU A 66 -18.75 33.61 29.31
CA GLU A 66 -17.83 34.42 30.11
C GLU A 66 -16.44 33.74 30.14
N PRO A 67 -15.36 34.44 29.77
CA PRO A 67 -14.02 33.93 30.01
C PRO A 67 -13.86 33.80 31.54
N HIS A 68 -13.62 32.58 32.02
CA HIS A 68 -13.18 32.41 33.40
C HIS A 68 -11.93 33.30 33.59
N THR A 69 -12.01 34.19 34.56
CA THR A 69 -10.98 35.14 35.00
C THR A 69 -9.69 34.49 35.52
N ASP A 70 -9.47 33.21 35.20
CA ASP A 70 -8.25 32.44 35.47
C ASP A 70 -7.28 32.44 34.27
N GLU A 71 -7.52 33.26 33.25
CA GLU A 71 -6.44 33.73 32.38
C GLU A 71 -5.51 34.61 33.24
N THR A 72 -4.57 33.95 33.92
CA THR A 72 -3.33 34.62 34.32
C THR A 72 -2.76 35.27 33.05
N THR A 73 -2.13 36.42 33.24
CA THR A 73 -1.50 37.29 32.24
C THR A 73 -0.39 36.62 31.38
N ASP A 74 -0.39 35.29 31.26
CA ASP A 74 0.66 34.45 30.69
C ASP A 74 0.29 33.84 29.31
N ASP A 75 -0.97 33.87 28.84
CA ASP A 75 -1.37 33.38 27.51
C ASP A 75 -1.23 34.49 26.43
N VAL A 76 -0.02 35.05 26.30
CA VAL A 76 0.30 36.18 25.38
C VAL A 76 0.33 35.77 23.89
N ASP A 77 0.18 34.48 23.59
CA ASP A 77 0.34 33.90 22.24
C ASP A 77 -0.84 32.96 21.90
N LEU A 78 -2.06 33.51 21.95
CA LEU A 78 -3.27 32.80 21.50
C LEU A 78 -3.42 32.91 19.99
N PRO A 79 -3.98 31.88 19.31
CA PRO A 79 -4.32 31.99 17.89
C PRO A 79 -5.28 33.15 17.63
N ASP A 80 -5.17 33.81 16.47
CA ASP A 80 -6.04 34.93 16.08
C ASP A 80 -7.55 34.59 16.17
N HIS A 81 -7.88 33.33 15.94
CA HIS A 81 -9.24 32.80 15.96
C HIS A 81 -9.67 32.21 17.33
N ALA A 82 -8.93 32.45 18.42
CA ALA A 82 -9.23 31.89 19.74
C ALA A 82 -10.67 32.15 20.21
N HIS A 83 -11.21 33.33 19.89
CA HIS A 83 -12.59 33.72 20.20
C HIS A 83 -13.66 32.83 19.55
N TRP A 84 -13.35 32.10 18.46
CA TRP A 84 -14.30 31.18 17.81
C TRP A 84 -14.57 29.91 18.64
N LEU A 85 -13.72 29.59 19.61
CA LEU A 85 -13.81 28.33 20.35
C LEU A 85 -15.01 28.28 21.31
N GLY A 86 -15.46 29.43 21.84
CA GLY A 86 -16.54 29.51 22.84
C GLY A 86 -16.19 28.93 24.22
N ALA A 87 -14.89 28.76 24.49
CA ALA A 87 -14.26 28.34 25.74
C ALA A 87 -12.74 28.61 25.68
N SER A 88 -12.01 28.39 26.78
CA SER A 88 -10.54 28.34 26.73
C SER A 88 -10.05 27.05 26.07
N TRP A 89 -8.84 27.05 25.48
CA TRP A 89 -8.28 25.85 24.85
C TRP A 89 -8.11 24.70 25.87
N LYS A 90 -7.77 25.01 27.14
CA LYS A 90 -7.61 24.01 28.20
C LYS A 90 -8.94 23.32 28.51
N GLN A 91 -10.00 24.11 28.62
CA GLN A 91 -11.33 23.61 28.90
C GLN A 91 -11.87 22.79 27.73
N ASP A 92 -11.70 23.26 26.48
CA ASP A 92 -12.12 22.51 25.30
C ASP A 92 -11.38 21.17 25.19
N ALA A 93 -10.08 21.13 25.51
CA ALA A 93 -9.30 19.89 25.56
C ALA A 93 -9.83 18.93 26.63
N GLU A 94 -10.18 19.44 27.82
CA GLU A 94 -10.75 18.62 28.88
C GLU A 94 -12.12 18.03 28.48
N GLU A 95 -13.04 18.87 27.99
CA GLU A 95 -14.37 18.46 27.55
C GLU A 95 -14.29 17.45 26.38
N THR A 96 -13.40 17.69 25.42
CA THR A 96 -13.16 16.76 24.30
C THR A 96 -12.59 15.43 24.80
N GLY A 97 -11.63 15.45 25.73
CA GLY A 97 -11.07 14.24 26.33
C GLY A 97 -12.09 13.43 27.12
N GLN A 98 -12.97 14.12 27.86
CA GLN A 98 -14.09 13.49 28.56
C GLN A 98 -15.08 12.85 27.58
N ALA A 99 -15.44 13.54 26.50
CA ALA A 99 -16.32 13.01 25.45
C ALA A 99 -15.76 11.71 24.85
N ILE A 100 -14.48 11.71 24.46
CA ILE A 100 -13.80 10.52 23.93
C ILE A 100 -13.77 9.40 24.98
N GLY A 101 -13.44 9.73 26.23
CA GLY A 101 -13.38 8.78 27.33
C GLY A 101 -14.71 8.10 27.62
N GLN A 102 -15.82 8.85 27.58
CA GLN A 102 -17.17 8.33 27.83
C GLN A 102 -17.66 7.42 26.71
N VAL A 103 -17.40 7.77 25.45
CA VAL A 103 -17.94 7.03 24.29
C VAL A 103 -17.04 5.85 23.90
N PHE A 104 -15.72 6.06 23.86
CA PHE A 104 -14.78 5.08 23.33
C PHE A 104 -13.73 4.60 24.35
N GLY A 105 -13.56 5.30 25.47
CA GLY A 105 -12.41 5.14 26.38
C GLY A 105 -11.13 5.74 25.77
N THR A 106 -10.73 5.26 24.60
CA THR A 106 -9.68 5.83 23.75
C THR A 106 -10.06 5.72 22.27
N THR A 107 -9.51 6.60 21.43
CA THR A 107 -9.74 6.59 19.97
C THR A 107 -8.48 6.21 19.19
N ASP A 108 -8.64 5.59 18.02
CA ASP A 108 -7.49 5.28 17.13
C ASP A 108 -6.99 6.56 16.44
N TRP A 109 -7.93 7.41 16.02
CA TRP A 109 -7.64 8.73 15.45
C TRP A 109 -8.50 9.81 16.12
N LEU A 110 -7.90 10.96 16.38
CA LEU A 110 -8.59 12.22 16.63
C LEU A 110 -8.32 13.16 15.45
N ILE A 111 -9.37 13.54 14.73
CA ILE A 111 -9.32 14.49 13.61
C ILE A 111 -9.74 15.87 14.13
N VAL A 112 -8.91 16.88 13.90
CA VAL A 112 -9.13 18.25 14.39
C VAL A 112 -9.23 19.18 13.21
N ASP A 113 -10.28 19.99 13.17
CA ASP A 113 -10.50 20.99 12.13
C ASP A 113 -11.08 22.26 12.75
N HIS A 114 -10.19 23.06 13.35
CA HIS A 114 -10.56 24.29 14.05
C HIS A 114 -9.37 25.26 14.14
N TYR A 115 -9.58 26.53 13.79
CA TYR A 115 -8.51 27.54 13.76
C TYR A 115 -8.02 27.98 15.15
N ALA A 116 -8.85 27.87 16.18
CA ALA A 116 -8.48 28.19 17.56
C ALA A 116 -7.60 27.14 18.25
N LEU A 117 -7.36 25.98 17.63
CA LEU A 117 -6.67 24.85 18.26
C LEU A 117 -5.26 24.67 17.71
N ASP A 118 -4.29 24.49 18.60
CA ASP A 118 -2.86 24.41 18.30
C ASP A 118 -2.18 23.22 19.05
N ALA A 119 -0.85 23.14 18.94
CA ALA A 119 -0.04 22.10 19.58
C ALA A 119 -0.29 21.93 21.09
N ARG A 120 -0.72 22.96 21.84
CA ARG A 120 -1.00 22.84 23.28
C ARG A 120 -2.23 21.98 23.53
N TRP A 121 -3.30 22.23 22.78
CA TRP A 121 -4.54 21.46 22.83
C TRP A 121 -4.31 20.03 22.35
N GLU A 122 -3.56 19.87 21.25
CA GLU A 122 -3.26 18.58 20.65
C GLU A 122 -2.43 17.69 21.58
N ALA A 123 -1.38 18.25 22.21
CA ALA A 123 -0.56 17.55 23.18
C ALA A 123 -1.37 17.08 24.40
N ALA A 124 -2.33 17.89 24.88
CA ALA A 124 -3.20 17.53 26.00
C ALA A 124 -4.09 16.30 25.69
N LEU A 125 -4.42 16.07 24.42
CA LEU A 125 -5.26 14.95 23.98
C LEU A 125 -4.51 13.70 23.53
N ARG A 126 -3.18 13.71 23.49
CA ARG A 126 -2.34 12.52 23.20
C ARG A 126 -2.68 11.30 24.06
N ARG A 127 -3.17 11.49 25.29
CA ARG A 127 -3.59 10.39 26.18
C ARG A 127 -4.93 9.76 25.79
N HIS A 128 -5.75 10.46 25.02
CA HIS A 128 -7.09 10.02 24.60
C HIS A 128 -7.12 9.46 23.17
N ALA A 129 -6.11 9.76 22.36
CA ALA A 129 -6.01 9.34 20.96
C ALA A 129 -4.65 8.69 20.65
N LYS A 130 -4.66 7.54 19.97
CA LYS A 130 -3.41 6.89 19.54
C LYS A 130 -2.67 7.73 18.49
N ARG A 131 -3.42 8.43 17.64
CA ARG A 131 -2.90 9.35 16.61
C ARG A 131 -3.80 10.57 16.43
N LEU A 132 -3.21 11.68 16.02
CA LEU A 132 -3.90 12.92 15.69
C LEU A 132 -3.73 13.27 14.22
N MET A 133 -4.83 13.66 13.58
CA MET A 133 -4.85 14.27 12.26
C MET A 133 -5.36 15.70 12.39
N VAL A 134 -4.64 16.67 11.82
CA VAL A 134 -5.05 18.09 11.80
C VAL A 134 -5.40 18.47 10.37
N ILE A 135 -6.54 19.14 10.18
CA ILE A 135 -6.88 19.85 8.96
C ILE A 135 -6.56 21.32 9.20
N ASP A 136 -5.58 21.84 8.47
CA ASP A 136 -5.16 23.24 8.58
C ASP A 136 -4.93 23.84 7.20
N ASP A 137 -5.31 25.10 7.03
CA ASP A 137 -5.06 25.86 5.81
C ASP A 137 -4.47 27.25 6.06
N LEU A 138 -4.20 27.60 7.32
CA LEU A 138 -3.61 28.89 7.72
C LEU A 138 -2.08 28.81 7.78
N ALA A 139 -1.54 27.70 8.28
CA ALA A 139 -0.13 27.50 8.57
C ALA A 139 0.48 28.66 9.37
N ASP A 140 -0.25 29.19 10.34
CA ASP A 140 0.16 30.31 11.20
C ASP A 140 0.65 29.87 12.59
N ARG A 141 0.34 28.63 12.97
CA ARG A 141 0.66 28.04 14.27
C ARG A 141 1.38 26.71 14.16
N SER A 142 1.89 26.23 15.30
CA SER A 142 2.50 24.90 15.41
C SER A 142 1.46 23.86 15.78
N HIS A 143 1.65 22.63 15.29
CA HIS A 143 0.78 21.48 15.55
C HIS A 143 1.59 20.28 16.05
N ASP A 144 1.12 19.59 17.09
CA ASP A 144 1.52 18.27 17.54
C ASP A 144 0.60 17.17 16.97
N CYS A 145 0.84 16.78 15.71
CA CYS A 145 0.03 15.77 15.02
C CYS A 145 0.86 14.72 14.28
N ASP A 146 0.24 13.57 13.99
CA ASP A 146 0.84 12.48 13.21
C ASP A 146 0.60 12.66 11.71
N LEU A 147 -0.46 13.39 11.34
CA LEU A 147 -0.86 13.65 9.98
C LEU A 147 -1.45 15.05 9.87
N LEU A 148 -1.01 15.81 8.86
CA LEU A 148 -1.58 17.12 8.54
C LEU A 148 -2.16 17.10 7.13
N LEU A 149 -3.39 17.63 6.99
CA LEU A 149 -4.07 17.84 5.72
C LEU A 149 -4.24 19.34 5.47
N ASP A 150 -3.62 19.81 4.40
CA ASP A 150 -3.93 21.11 3.80
C ASP A 150 -4.37 20.86 2.36
N GLN A 151 -5.68 20.93 2.11
CA GLN A 151 -6.24 20.64 0.80
C GLN A 151 -6.10 21.79 -0.21
N ASN A 152 -5.51 22.92 0.19
CA ASN A 152 -5.50 24.11 -0.65
C ASN A 152 -4.24 24.20 -1.52
N LEU A 153 -4.30 25.07 -2.54
CA LEU A 153 -3.20 25.29 -3.48
C LEU A 153 -2.38 26.52 -3.06
N PHE A 154 -1.09 26.30 -2.78
CA PHE A 154 -0.13 27.35 -2.46
C PHE A 154 1.14 27.19 -3.28
N SER A 155 1.75 28.30 -3.69
CA SER A 155 3.04 28.29 -4.40
C SER A 155 4.20 27.78 -3.55
N ASN A 156 4.09 27.85 -2.22
CA ASN A 156 5.09 27.40 -1.26
C ASN A 156 4.65 26.16 -0.46
N ALA A 157 3.79 25.30 -1.02
CA ALA A 157 3.23 24.14 -0.32
C ALA A 157 4.32 23.29 0.38
N ASP A 158 5.43 22.99 -0.30
CA ASP A 158 6.50 22.13 0.22
C ASP A 158 7.22 22.67 1.46
N THR A 159 7.17 23.99 1.72
CA THR A 159 7.85 24.62 2.85
C THR A 159 6.90 25.26 3.86
N ARG A 160 5.60 25.30 3.57
CA ARG A 160 4.56 26.00 4.36
C ARG A 160 4.53 25.55 5.83
N TYR A 161 4.75 24.26 6.06
CA TYR A 161 4.74 23.62 7.38
C TYR A 161 6.14 23.32 7.95
N ALA A 162 7.21 23.79 7.31
CA ALA A 162 8.56 23.60 7.81
C ALA A 162 8.71 24.23 9.21
N GLY A 163 9.11 23.43 10.20
CA GLY A 163 9.25 23.86 11.59
C GLY A 163 7.93 24.06 12.36
N LYS A 164 6.77 23.77 11.76
CA LYS A 164 5.45 23.90 12.40
C LYS A 164 4.82 22.56 12.78
N VAL A 165 5.41 21.45 12.36
CA VAL A 165 4.96 20.09 12.70
C VAL A 165 6.14 19.23 13.13
N PRO A 166 5.91 18.16 13.93
CA PRO A 166 6.92 17.18 14.26
C PRO A 166 7.57 16.56 13.01
N ALA A 167 8.84 16.19 13.11
CA ALA A 167 9.56 15.55 12.01
C ALA A 167 8.96 14.21 11.54
N HIS A 168 8.12 13.59 12.36
CA HIS A 168 7.42 12.34 12.02
C HIS A 168 6.05 12.56 11.36
N CYS A 169 5.54 13.79 11.33
CA CYS A 169 4.21 14.11 10.81
C CYS A 169 4.17 13.86 9.29
N GLY A 170 3.17 13.09 8.85
CA GLY A 170 2.87 12.93 7.43
C GLY A 170 2.15 14.16 6.89
N LEU A 171 2.55 14.66 5.72
CA LEU A 171 1.90 15.82 5.08
C LEU A 171 1.05 15.39 3.88
N MET A 172 -0.22 15.79 3.87
CA MET A 172 -1.15 15.65 2.75
C MET A 172 -1.50 17.05 2.23
N LEU A 173 -0.65 17.56 1.34
CA LEU A 173 -0.75 18.93 0.83
C LEU A 173 -1.29 18.93 -0.59
N GLY A 174 -2.25 19.81 -0.85
CA GLY A 174 -2.74 20.14 -2.18
C GLY A 174 -4.15 19.63 -2.52
N PRO A 175 -4.74 20.15 -3.61
CA PRO A 175 -6.14 19.90 -3.98
C PRO A 175 -6.50 18.46 -4.34
N HIS A 176 -5.53 17.59 -4.63
CA HIS A 176 -5.79 16.16 -4.83
C HIS A 176 -6.18 15.44 -3.52
N TYR A 177 -6.06 16.08 -2.37
CA TYR A 177 -6.62 15.62 -1.09
C TYR A 177 -7.93 16.32 -0.70
N ALA A 178 -8.52 17.14 -1.58
CA ALA A 178 -9.77 17.83 -1.30
C ALA A 178 -10.87 16.83 -0.87
N LEU A 179 -11.48 17.12 0.28
CA LEU A 179 -12.52 16.29 0.88
C LEU A 179 -13.86 16.54 0.20
N LEU A 180 -14.02 15.98 -1.00
CA LEU A 180 -15.23 16.07 -1.81
C LEU A 180 -16.17 14.89 -1.57
N GLN A 181 -17.48 15.14 -1.74
CA GLN A 181 -18.47 14.07 -1.73
C GLN A 181 -18.21 13.10 -2.92
N PRO A 182 -18.49 11.79 -2.76
CA PRO A 182 -18.13 10.78 -3.78
C PRO A 182 -18.74 11.04 -5.16
N GLU A 183 -19.93 11.63 -5.21
CA GLU A 183 -20.65 11.96 -6.44
C GLU A 183 -19.85 12.88 -7.39
N TYR A 184 -18.97 13.74 -6.87
CA TYR A 184 -18.15 14.61 -7.72
C TYR A 184 -17.17 13.78 -8.55
N ALA A 185 -16.55 12.75 -7.96
CA ALA A 185 -15.69 11.83 -8.69
C ALA A 185 -16.47 11.01 -9.72
N GLU A 186 -17.66 10.52 -9.35
CA GLU A 186 -18.52 9.72 -10.25
C GLU A 186 -19.04 10.53 -11.45
N LEU A 187 -19.40 11.80 -11.22
CA LEU A 187 -19.89 12.71 -12.24
C LEU A 187 -18.76 13.22 -13.13
N ARG A 188 -17.57 13.44 -12.57
CA ARG A 188 -16.40 13.92 -13.31
C ARG A 188 -16.19 13.10 -14.58
N ASP A 189 -16.21 11.77 -14.52
CA ASP A 189 -15.93 10.92 -15.68
C ASP A 189 -17.02 10.96 -16.77
N ARG A 190 -18.17 11.59 -16.50
CA ARG A 190 -19.33 11.67 -17.40
C ARG A 190 -19.49 13.03 -18.07
N ILE A 191 -18.70 14.03 -17.66
CA ILE A 191 -18.83 15.42 -18.14
C ILE A 191 -17.71 15.70 -19.15
N PRO A 192 -18.02 16.12 -20.38
CA PRO A 192 -17.00 16.61 -21.32
C PRO A 192 -16.43 17.95 -20.85
N PRO A 193 -15.19 18.31 -21.21
CA PRO A 193 -14.71 19.67 -21.05
C PRO A 193 -15.67 20.69 -21.69
N ARG A 194 -15.80 21.87 -21.09
CA ARG A 194 -16.70 22.93 -21.55
C ARG A 194 -16.02 23.87 -22.52
N ASP A 195 -16.70 24.21 -23.61
CA ASP A 195 -16.26 25.15 -24.64
C ASP A 195 -17.44 25.95 -25.23
N GLY A 196 -17.12 26.96 -26.04
CA GLY A 196 -18.13 27.69 -26.81
C GLY A 196 -19.00 28.65 -26.00
N PRO A 197 -20.22 28.97 -26.47
CA PRO A 197 -21.05 30.02 -25.87
C PRO A 197 -21.61 29.61 -24.50
N ILE A 198 -21.52 30.52 -23.52
CA ILE A 198 -22.12 30.34 -22.20
C ILE A 198 -23.63 30.47 -22.30
N ARG A 199 -24.37 29.42 -21.92
CA ARG A 199 -25.83 29.35 -21.91
C ARG A 199 -26.43 29.18 -20.52
N ARG A 200 -25.64 28.70 -19.56
CA ARG A 200 -26.10 28.54 -18.17
C ARG A 200 -25.01 28.90 -17.16
N ILE A 201 -25.34 29.79 -16.23
CA ILE A 201 -24.43 30.29 -15.19
C ILE A 201 -24.93 29.85 -13.81
N LEU A 202 -24.02 29.34 -12.96
CA LEU A 202 -24.27 29.09 -11.55
C LEU A 202 -23.71 30.22 -10.69
N VAL A 203 -24.52 30.78 -9.80
CA VAL A 203 -24.11 31.76 -8.78
C VAL A 203 -24.19 31.14 -7.40
N TYR A 204 -23.05 31.05 -6.70
CA TYR A 204 -23.00 30.61 -5.31
C TYR A 204 -21.77 31.14 -4.56
N PHE A 205 -22.02 31.93 -3.50
CA PHE A 205 -20.98 32.51 -2.65
C PHE A 205 -20.78 31.81 -1.30
N GLY A 206 -21.40 30.63 -1.09
CA GLY A 206 -21.30 29.91 0.19
C GLY A 206 -22.42 30.25 1.17
N GLY A 207 -22.36 29.64 2.36
CA GLY A 207 -23.44 29.73 3.35
C GLY A 207 -23.56 31.07 4.09
N ALA A 208 -22.49 31.87 4.16
CA ALA A 208 -22.47 33.11 4.92
C ALA A 208 -22.87 34.35 4.10
N ASP A 209 -22.41 34.47 2.85
CA ASP A 209 -22.58 35.63 1.93
C ASP A 209 -22.85 36.98 2.62
N VAL A 210 -21.95 37.36 3.54
CA VAL A 210 -22.17 38.50 4.46
C VAL A 210 -22.24 39.84 3.70
N GLY A 211 -21.67 39.90 2.49
CA GLY A 211 -21.65 41.11 1.65
C GLY A 211 -22.73 41.19 0.58
N ASN A 212 -23.71 40.28 0.55
CA ASN A 212 -24.70 40.15 -0.53
C ASN A 212 -24.07 40.10 -1.94
N LEU A 213 -22.97 39.37 -2.10
CA LEU A 213 -22.32 39.21 -3.40
C LEU A 213 -23.21 38.44 -4.38
N THR A 214 -24.09 37.58 -3.86
CA THR A 214 -25.13 36.95 -4.68
C THR A 214 -26.03 37.99 -5.34
N GLY A 215 -26.51 38.98 -4.58
CA GLY A 215 -27.31 40.09 -5.12
C GLY A 215 -26.54 40.91 -6.15
N MET A 216 -25.29 41.26 -5.88
CA MET A 216 -24.43 41.99 -6.82
C MET A 216 -24.21 41.22 -8.13
N ALA A 217 -24.05 39.89 -8.07
CA ALA A 217 -23.89 39.07 -9.27
C ALA A 217 -25.18 39.00 -10.10
N ILE A 218 -26.36 38.98 -9.45
CA ILE A 218 -27.65 39.07 -10.13
C ILE A 218 -27.81 40.42 -10.82
N GLU A 219 -27.51 41.51 -10.13
CA GLU A 219 -27.59 42.88 -10.69
C GLU A 219 -26.68 43.03 -11.90
N ALA A 220 -25.41 42.62 -11.79
CA ALA A 220 -24.46 42.63 -12.89
C ALA A 220 -24.93 41.79 -14.09
N PHE A 221 -25.57 40.63 -13.85
CA PHE A 221 -26.14 39.80 -14.92
C PHE A 221 -27.36 40.47 -15.59
N LEU A 222 -28.28 41.02 -14.80
CA LEU A 222 -29.48 41.70 -15.30
C LEU A 222 -29.13 42.91 -16.17
N ALA A 223 -28.08 43.67 -15.80
CA ALA A 223 -27.59 44.81 -16.57
C ALA A 223 -27.12 44.44 -17.99
N LEU A 224 -26.76 43.17 -18.24
CA LEU A 224 -26.34 42.69 -19.56
C LEU A 224 -27.52 42.38 -20.50
N GLY A 225 -28.75 42.27 -19.99
CA GLY A 225 -29.95 42.04 -20.81
C GLY A 225 -30.01 40.67 -21.52
N ARG A 226 -29.30 39.65 -21.01
CA ARG A 226 -29.14 38.33 -21.64
C ARG A 226 -30.21 37.32 -21.19
N SER A 227 -31.45 37.52 -21.66
CA SER A 227 -32.57 36.59 -21.40
C SER A 227 -32.43 35.20 -22.05
N ASP A 228 -31.46 35.02 -22.95
CA ASP A 228 -31.13 33.77 -23.62
C ASP A 228 -30.14 32.88 -22.82
N ILE A 229 -29.75 33.32 -21.62
CA ILE A 229 -28.86 32.60 -20.70
C ILE A 229 -29.62 32.31 -19.42
N ASP A 230 -29.58 31.06 -18.95
CA ASP A 230 -30.15 30.67 -17.67
C ASP A 230 -29.20 31.00 -16.51
N LEU A 231 -29.74 31.49 -15.40
CA LEU A 231 -29.00 31.79 -14.17
C LEU A 231 -29.54 30.94 -13.02
N ASP A 232 -28.78 29.94 -12.58
CA ASP A 232 -29.04 29.22 -11.34
C ASP A 232 -28.42 29.96 -10.16
N VAL A 233 -29.24 30.40 -9.21
CA VAL A 233 -28.80 31.13 -8.02
C VAL A 233 -29.10 30.30 -6.78
N VAL A 234 -28.07 29.98 -6.02
CA VAL A 234 -28.22 29.22 -4.77
C VAL A 234 -28.11 30.18 -3.59
N VAL A 235 -29.15 30.23 -2.75
CA VAL A 235 -29.19 31.06 -1.55
C VAL A 235 -29.66 30.23 -0.35
N ASN A 236 -29.00 30.39 0.79
CA ASN A 236 -29.46 29.77 2.03
C ASN A 236 -30.72 30.48 2.54
N VAL A 237 -31.74 29.73 2.95
CA VAL A 237 -32.97 30.29 3.53
C VAL A 237 -32.71 31.12 4.79
N SER A 238 -31.64 30.82 5.54
CA SER A 238 -31.23 31.57 6.72
C SER A 238 -30.41 32.82 6.40
N SER A 239 -30.09 33.08 5.13
CA SER A 239 -29.35 34.28 4.73
C SER A 239 -30.16 35.55 5.03
N PRO A 240 -29.54 36.62 5.57
CA PRO A 240 -30.22 37.90 5.76
C PRO A 240 -30.69 38.53 4.44
N TYR A 241 -30.12 38.11 3.30
CA TYR A 241 -30.44 38.62 1.96
C TYR A 241 -31.44 37.76 1.18
N ALA A 242 -31.91 36.65 1.74
CA ALA A 242 -32.81 35.72 1.03
C ALA A 242 -34.08 36.42 0.50
N LYS A 243 -34.63 37.38 1.25
CA LYS A 243 -35.81 38.14 0.84
C LYS A 243 -35.53 39.11 -0.31
N SER A 244 -34.42 39.86 -0.24
CA SER A 244 -34.05 40.82 -1.30
C SER A 244 -33.68 40.09 -2.59
N ILE A 245 -32.97 38.96 -2.51
CA ILE A 245 -32.63 38.14 -3.68
C ILE A 245 -33.90 37.58 -4.37
N ARG A 246 -34.90 37.13 -3.59
CA ARG A 246 -36.20 36.72 -4.14
C ARG A 246 -36.92 37.85 -4.87
N GLN A 247 -36.77 39.09 -4.42
CA GLN A 247 -37.34 40.26 -5.07
C GLN A 247 -36.58 40.64 -6.35
N GLN A 248 -35.24 40.64 -6.31
CA GLN A 248 -34.38 40.94 -7.46
C GLN A 248 -34.61 39.99 -8.64
N THR A 249 -34.92 38.74 -8.35
CA THR A 249 -35.13 37.69 -9.37
C THR A 249 -36.59 37.55 -9.82
N ALA A 250 -37.52 38.24 -9.16
CA ALA A 250 -38.95 38.14 -9.48
C ALA A 250 -39.25 38.68 -10.89
N GLY A 251 -40.00 37.91 -11.68
CA GLY A 251 -40.40 38.29 -13.04
C GLY A 251 -39.40 37.92 -14.15
N HIS A 252 -38.24 37.33 -13.80
CA HIS A 252 -37.25 36.86 -14.77
C HIS A 252 -37.35 35.34 -14.97
N ALA A 253 -37.88 34.91 -16.12
CA ALA A 253 -38.15 33.49 -16.40
C ALA A 253 -36.89 32.62 -16.52
N ASN A 254 -35.75 33.22 -16.87
CA ASN A 254 -34.45 32.57 -17.02
C ASN A 254 -33.61 32.57 -15.72
N ILE A 255 -34.14 33.04 -14.60
CA ILE A 255 -33.44 33.01 -13.30
C ILE A 255 -34.14 32.01 -12.38
N HIS A 256 -33.35 31.06 -11.86
CA HIS A 256 -33.84 29.96 -11.02
C HIS A 256 -33.22 30.03 -9.63
N LEU A 257 -34.06 30.18 -8.61
CA LEU A 257 -33.63 30.17 -7.22
C LEU A 257 -33.65 28.75 -6.65
N HIS A 258 -32.58 28.40 -5.95
CA HIS A 258 -32.43 27.14 -5.23
C HIS A 258 -32.05 27.41 -3.77
N SER A 259 -32.53 26.56 -2.87
CA SER A 259 -32.14 26.54 -1.45
C SER A 259 -32.09 25.12 -0.93
N ASP A 260 -31.42 24.91 0.20
CA ASP A 260 -31.43 23.64 0.97
C ASP A 260 -31.03 22.41 0.15
N LEU A 261 -30.07 22.60 -0.77
CA LEU A 261 -29.57 21.52 -1.60
C LEU A 261 -28.62 20.62 -0.80
N PRO A 262 -28.76 19.28 -0.88
CA PRO A 262 -27.81 18.37 -0.26
C PRO A 262 -26.42 18.44 -0.90
N THR A 263 -26.36 18.89 -2.16
CA THR A 263 -25.16 18.98 -2.99
C THR A 263 -25.37 19.97 -4.14
N LEU A 264 -24.28 20.62 -4.58
CA LEU A 264 -24.27 21.49 -5.75
C LEU A 264 -23.97 20.74 -7.06
N ALA A 265 -23.58 19.48 -7.00
CA ALA A 265 -23.07 18.76 -8.16
C ALA A 265 -24.05 18.75 -9.35
N PRO A 266 -25.38 18.53 -9.19
CA PRO A 266 -26.32 18.58 -10.31
C PRO A 266 -26.41 19.97 -10.98
N LEU A 267 -26.23 21.05 -10.22
CA LEU A 267 -26.19 22.40 -10.77
C LEU A 267 -24.87 22.65 -11.51
N MET A 268 -23.75 22.26 -10.90
CA MET A 268 -22.43 22.39 -11.51
C MET A 268 -22.31 21.61 -12.81
N VAL A 269 -22.88 20.40 -12.90
CA VAL A 269 -22.91 19.58 -14.11
C VAL A 269 -23.60 20.31 -15.27
N ARG A 270 -24.73 20.98 -15.00
CA ARG A 270 -25.54 21.66 -16.02
C ARG A 270 -25.00 23.04 -16.41
N ALA A 271 -24.27 23.70 -15.52
CA ALA A 271 -23.73 25.02 -15.78
C ALA A 271 -22.54 24.94 -16.74
N ASP A 272 -22.44 25.93 -17.62
CA ASP A 272 -21.23 26.15 -18.44
C ASP A 272 -20.20 26.98 -17.67
N PHE A 273 -20.70 27.84 -16.78
CA PHE A 273 -19.89 28.84 -16.09
C PHE A 273 -20.37 29.06 -14.66
N ALA A 274 -19.48 29.48 -13.76
CA ALA A 274 -19.85 29.82 -12.39
C ALA A 274 -19.31 31.19 -11.93
N ILE A 275 -20.03 31.80 -11.00
CA ILE A 275 -19.61 32.98 -10.25
C ILE A 275 -19.71 32.63 -8.77
N GLY A 276 -18.63 32.77 -8.02
CA GLY A 276 -18.67 32.38 -6.62
C GLY A 276 -17.44 32.75 -5.78
N ALA A 277 -17.42 32.21 -4.56
CA ALA A 277 -16.37 32.49 -3.59
C ALA A 277 -15.11 31.61 -3.78
N GLY A 278 -13.98 32.07 -3.24
CA GLY A 278 -12.70 31.36 -3.20
C GLY A 278 -12.55 30.32 -2.07
N GLY A 279 -13.66 29.76 -1.58
CA GLY A 279 -13.68 28.77 -0.50
C GLY A 279 -13.63 27.32 -0.99
N ALA A 280 -14.08 26.37 -0.16
CA ALA A 280 -14.05 24.93 -0.43
C ALA A 280 -14.75 24.50 -1.73
N THR A 281 -15.81 25.21 -2.15
CA THR A 281 -16.52 24.94 -3.41
C THR A 281 -15.66 25.16 -4.65
N THR A 282 -14.50 25.81 -4.52
CA THR A 282 -13.51 25.90 -5.60
C THR A 282 -13.06 24.51 -6.03
N TRP A 283 -12.85 23.59 -5.09
CA TRP A 283 -12.38 22.23 -5.38
C TRP A 283 -13.45 21.40 -6.09
N GLU A 284 -14.71 21.59 -5.73
CA GLU A 284 -15.87 21.01 -6.43
C GLU A 284 -15.95 21.49 -7.88
N ARG A 285 -15.82 22.81 -8.11
CA ARG A 285 -15.79 23.39 -9.46
C ARG A 285 -14.62 22.87 -10.28
N CYS A 286 -13.42 22.84 -9.70
CA CYS A 286 -12.24 22.30 -10.36
C CYS A 286 -12.43 20.83 -10.73
N CYS A 287 -12.94 20.01 -9.82
CA CYS A 287 -13.20 18.58 -10.04
C CYS A 287 -14.07 18.32 -11.27
N LEU A 288 -15.17 19.09 -11.40
CA LEU A 288 -16.10 18.97 -12.52
C LEU A 288 -15.68 19.78 -13.74
N GLY A 289 -14.54 20.47 -13.71
CA GLY A 289 -14.05 21.26 -14.84
C GLY A 289 -14.89 22.49 -15.15
N LEU A 290 -15.47 23.14 -14.15
CA LEU A 290 -16.36 24.28 -14.31
C LEU A 290 -15.57 25.60 -14.23
N PRO A 291 -15.38 26.34 -15.34
CA PRO A 291 -14.73 27.64 -15.33
C PRO A 291 -15.50 28.64 -14.46
N SER A 292 -14.79 29.52 -13.75
CA SER A 292 -15.44 30.45 -12.83
C SER A 292 -14.78 31.82 -12.69
N LEU A 293 -15.62 32.85 -12.50
CA LEU A 293 -15.23 34.11 -11.85
C LEU A 293 -15.26 33.89 -10.34
N VAL A 294 -14.17 34.32 -9.68
CA VAL A 294 -14.02 34.16 -8.23
C VAL A 294 -13.80 35.50 -7.57
N ILE A 295 -14.49 35.70 -6.43
CA ILE A 295 -14.27 36.81 -5.49
C ILE A 295 -13.91 36.19 -4.14
N THR A 296 -12.86 36.70 -3.48
CA THR A 296 -12.47 36.17 -2.16
C THR A 296 -13.22 36.88 -1.04
N LEU A 297 -13.69 36.12 -0.05
CA LEU A 297 -14.51 36.62 1.07
C LEU A 297 -13.71 36.81 2.36
N ALA A 298 -12.59 36.10 2.49
CA ALA A 298 -11.72 36.12 3.67
C ALA A 298 -10.25 36.22 3.24
N ASP A 299 -9.41 36.77 4.10
CA ASP A 299 -7.99 37.00 3.80
C ASP A 299 -7.24 35.71 3.48
N ASN A 300 -7.56 34.62 4.18
CA ASN A 300 -6.98 33.30 3.94
C ASN A 300 -7.30 32.73 2.53
N GLN A 301 -8.31 33.23 1.82
CA GLN A 301 -8.64 32.82 0.45
C GLN A 301 -7.80 33.53 -0.61
N ARG A 302 -7.24 34.71 -0.31
CA ARG A 302 -6.48 35.55 -1.26
C ARG A 302 -5.26 34.83 -1.86
N PRO A 303 -4.35 34.22 -1.06
CA PRO A 303 -3.20 33.50 -1.63
C PRO A 303 -3.61 32.31 -2.49
N ILE A 304 -4.70 31.62 -2.13
CA ILE A 304 -5.22 30.47 -2.88
C ILE A 304 -5.77 30.93 -4.23
N ALA A 305 -6.60 31.98 -4.25
CA ALA A 305 -7.19 32.52 -5.47
C ALA A 305 -6.12 33.10 -6.41
N ALA A 306 -5.10 33.77 -5.85
CA ALA A 306 -3.97 34.29 -6.61
C ALA A 306 -3.21 33.16 -7.35
N GLU A 307 -2.92 32.06 -6.65
CA GLU A 307 -2.20 30.93 -7.24
C GLU A 307 -3.05 30.19 -8.29
N LEU A 308 -4.35 29.98 -8.02
CA LEU A 308 -5.28 29.40 -9.00
C LEU A 308 -5.40 30.25 -10.26
N ALA A 309 -5.48 31.58 -10.12
CA ALA A 309 -5.52 32.49 -11.25
C ALA A 309 -4.21 32.46 -12.04
N ARG A 310 -3.07 32.43 -11.35
CA ARG A 310 -1.73 32.31 -11.97
C ARG A 310 -1.59 31.02 -12.79
N GLN A 311 -2.22 29.93 -12.35
CA GLN A 311 -2.25 28.65 -13.07
C GLN A 311 -3.37 28.55 -14.12
N GLY A 312 -4.17 29.60 -14.32
CA GLY A 312 -5.24 29.61 -15.33
C GLY A 312 -6.45 28.74 -15.00
N MET A 313 -6.69 28.46 -13.71
CA MET A 313 -7.81 27.64 -13.23
C MET A 313 -9.07 28.48 -13.00
N ILE A 314 -8.90 29.73 -12.60
CA ILE A 314 -9.99 30.67 -12.33
C ILE A 314 -9.63 32.05 -12.91
N ARG A 315 -10.64 32.91 -13.06
CA ARG A 315 -10.43 34.36 -13.19
C ARG A 315 -10.79 35.00 -11.85
N TRP A 316 -9.77 35.42 -11.11
CA TRP A 316 -9.95 36.09 -9.81
C TRP A 316 -10.18 37.59 -10.03
N LEU A 317 -11.31 38.11 -9.56
CA LEU A 317 -11.69 39.53 -9.74
C LEU A 317 -11.12 40.44 -8.64
N GLY A 318 -10.82 39.89 -7.47
CA GLY A 318 -10.37 40.66 -6.31
C GLY A 318 -10.97 40.14 -5.00
N HIS A 319 -10.67 40.85 -3.93
CA HIS A 319 -11.25 40.64 -2.61
C HIS A 319 -12.59 41.36 -2.46
N VAL A 320 -13.42 40.92 -1.52
CA VAL A 320 -14.63 41.64 -1.13
C VAL A 320 -14.26 43.09 -0.78
N GLY A 321 -15.06 44.05 -1.27
CA GLY A 321 -14.77 45.48 -1.17
C GLY A 321 -13.92 46.06 -2.30
N GLU A 322 -13.15 45.24 -3.04
CA GLU A 322 -12.39 45.67 -4.23
C GLU A 322 -13.21 45.49 -5.52
N VAL A 323 -14.23 44.64 -5.48
CA VAL A 323 -15.11 44.32 -6.63
C VAL A 323 -16.46 45.01 -6.46
N ASN A 324 -17.00 45.53 -7.57
CA ASN A 324 -18.33 46.11 -7.64
C ASN A 324 -19.11 45.59 -8.86
N GLU A 325 -20.41 45.91 -8.92
CA GLU A 325 -21.33 45.50 -9.98
C GLU A 325 -20.80 45.83 -11.39
N SER A 326 -20.26 47.04 -11.60
CA SER A 326 -19.76 47.49 -12.90
C SER A 326 -18.56 46.68 -13.37
N ASN A 327 -17.58 46.45 -12.48
CA ASN A 327 -16.41 45.61 -12.79
C ASN A 327 -16.84 44.17 -13.11
N LEU A 328 -17.69 43.57 -12.28
CA LEU A 328 -18.19 42.21 -12.49
C LEU A 328 -18.97 42.09 -13.81
N GLY A 329 -19.86 43.05 -14.08
CA GLY A 329 -20.66 43.09 -15.30
C GLY A 329 -19.80 43.28 -16.55
N HIS A 330 -18.76 44.11 -16.49
CA HIS A 330 -17.81 44.27 -17.60
C HIS A 330 -17.09 42.96 -17.93
N VAL A 331 -16.46 42.32 -16.94
CA VAL A 331 -15.72 41.06 -17.15
C VAL A 331 -16.64 39.93 -17.59
N LEU A 332 -17.83 39.81 -16.98
CA LEU A 332 -18.84 38.84 -17.40
C LEU A 332 -19.29 39.10 -18.85
N GLY A 333 -19.54 40.37 -19.21
CA GLY A 333 -19.94 40.76 -20.56
C GLY A 333 -18.89 40.43 -21.63
N GLU A 334 -17.60 40.55 -21.32
CA GLU A 334 -16.51 40.12 -22.21
C GLU A 334 -16.49 38.60 -22.38
N LEU A 335 -16.57 37.85 -21.27
CA LEU A 335 -16.64 36.39 -21.30
C LEU A 335 -17.82 35.85 -22.12
N LEU A 336 -18.99 36.47 -21.97
CA LEU A 336 -20.18 36.08 -22.73
C LEU A 336 -20.07 36.33 -24.24
N LYS A 337 -19.20 37.26 -24.66
CA LYS A 337 -18.91 37.54 -26.08
C LYS A 337 -17.84 36.61 -26.63
N GLU A 338 -16.78 36.35 -25.85
CA GLU A 338 -15.67 35.49 -26.24
C GLU A 338 -16.05 34.01 -26.26
N GLY A 339 -16.89 33.58 -25.32
CA GLY A 339 -17.14 32.17 -25.04
C GLY A 339 -16.02 31.52 -24.23
N LEU A 340 -16.20 30.22 -23.94
CA LEU A 340 -15.26 29.42 -23.17
C LEU A 340 -14.27 28.72 -24.09
N GLN A 341 -13.01 28.73 -23.69
CA GLN A 341 -11.97 27.88 -24.28
C GLN A 341 -11.92 26.56 -23.53
N GLU A 342 -11.92 25.45 -24.28
CA GLU A 342 -11.86 24.09 -23.73
C GLU A 342 -10.71 23.91 -22.72
N ALA A 343 -9.55 24.51 -23.01
CA ALA A 343 -8.36 24.45 -22.17
C ALA A 343 -8.60 24.93 -20.72
N TRP A 344 -9.48 25.90 -20.49
CA TRP A 344 -9.79 26.37 -19.14
C TRP A 344 -10.51 25.29 -18.33
N SER A 345 -11.49 24.63 -18.94
CA SER A 345 -12.19 23.49 -18.34
C SER A 345 -11.24 22.31 -18.08
N GLN A 346 -10.33 22.02 -19.02
CA GLN A 346 -9.34 20.96 -18.87
C GLN A 346 -8.35 21.24 -17.73
N ASN A 347 -7.85 22.47 -17.61
CA ASN A 347 -6.96 22.88 -16.53
C ASN A 347 -7.60 22.61 -15.17
N CYS A 348 -8.85 23.05 -14.97
CA CYS A 348 -9.61 22.80 -13.76
C CYS A 348 -9.63 21.30 -13.37
N ARG A 349 -9.93 20.42 -14.33
CA ARG A 349 -10.06 18.96 -14.10
C ARG A 349 -8.74 18.26 -13.81
N GLN A 350 -7.62 18.83 -14.21
CA GLN A 350 -6.29 18.28 -13.93
C GLN A 350 -5.90 18.48 -12.47
N LEU A 351 -6.41 19.54 -11.83
CA LEU A 351 -6.04 19.89 -10.46
C LEU A 351 -6.72 19.01 -9.40
N VAL A 352 -8.00 18.68 -9.60
CA VAL A 352 -8.81 17.91 -8.65
C VAL A 352 -9.49 16.75 -9.36
N ASP A 353 -9.26 15.53 -8.88
CA ASP A 353 -9.83 14.31 -9.45
C ASP A 353 -11.02 13.74 -8.67
N GLY A 354 -11.37 14.35 -7.54
CA GLY A 354 -12.46 13.92 -6.66
C GLY A 354 -12.11 12.76 -5.72
N GLN A 355 -10.88 12.24 -5.76
CA GLN A 355 -10.47 11.07 -4.98
C GLN A 355 -9.83 11.42 -3.62
N GLY A 356 -9.77 12.70 -3.26
CA GLY A 356 -9.12 13.16 -2.02
C GLY A 356 -9.67 12.51 -0.77
N THR A 357 -11.00 12.47 -0.61
CA THR A 357 -11.66 11.77 0.50
C THR A 357 -11.27 10.29 0.57
N SER A 358 -11.21 9.60 -0.57
CA SER A 358 -10.81 8.19 -0.61
C SER A 358 -9.36 8.00 -0.17
N ARG A 359 -8.44 8.86 -0.65
CA ARG A 359 -7.02 8.82 -0.27
C ARG A 359 -6.82 9.01 1.22
N VAL A 360 -7.45 10.03 1.79
CA VAL A 360 -7.37 10.33 3.23
C VAL A 360 -7.95 9.17 4.04
N CYS A 361 -9.14 8.69 3.67
CA CYS A 361 -9.78 7.55 4.32
C CYS A 361 -8.92 6.27 4.25
N SER A 362 -8.33 5.98 3.10
CA SER A 362 -7.45 4.83 2.92
C SER A 362 -6.24 4.89 3.84
N LEU A 363 -5.57 6.04 3.93
CA LEU A 363 -4.45 6.24 4.83
C LEU A 363 -4.84 6.05 6.31
N LEU A 364 -5.97 6.64 6.75
CA LEU A 364 -6.45 6.51 8.12
C LEU A 364 -6.82 5.06 8.50
N THR A 365 -7.22 4.25 7.52
CA THR A 365 -7.65 2.85 7.71
C THR A 365 -6.55 1.81 7.47
N LEU A 366 -5.33 2.24 7.16
CA LEU A 366 -4.20 1.34 6.93
C LEU A 366 -3.84 0.53 8.19
N SER A 367 -3.63 -0.77 8.01
CA SER A 367 -3.20 -1.71 9.04
C SER A 367 -2.28 -2.79 8.45
N PRO A 368 -1.55 -3.57 9.26
CA PRO A 368 -0.75 -4.70 8.78
C PRO A 368 -1.55 -5.75 8.01
N ASN A 369 -2.88 -5.81 8.23
CA ASN A 369 -3.78 -6.76 7.58
C ASN A 369 -4.49 -6.17 6.36
N THR A 370 -4.22 -4.91 6.01
CA THR A 370 -4.81 -4.29 4.82
C THR A 370 -4.33 -5.06 3.58
N PRO A 371 -5.25 -5.57 2.74
CA PRO A 371 -4.86 -6.23 1.49
C PRO A 371 -4.04 -5.29 0.61
N LEU A 372 -2.93 -5.77 0.06
CA LEU A 372 -2.06 -4.99 -0.82
C LEU A 372 -1.92 -5.68 -2.17
N GLN A 373 -1.65 -4.88 -3.20
CA GLN A 373 -1.29 -5.35 -4.53
C GLN A 373 0.00 -4.68 -5.01
N ALA A 374 0.83 -5.42 -5.74
CA ALA A 374 2.01 -4.88 -6.39
C ALA A 374 1.76 -4.79 -7.90
N ARG A 375 1.85 -3.58 -8.44
CA ARG A 375 1.77 -3.31 -9.89
C ARG A 375 3.10 -2.79 -10.42
N PRO A 376 3.45 -3.04 -11.70
CA PRO A 376 4.57 -2.37 -12.33
C PRO A 376 4.44 -0.84 -12.23
N ALA A 377 5.56 -0.16 -11.98
CA ALA A 377 5.62 1.30 -12.06
C ALA A 377 5.32 1.77 -13.49
N ARG A 378 4.63 2.90 -13.59
CA ARG A 378 4.18 3.56 -14.82
C ARG A 378 4.89 4.90 -14.96
N LEU A 379 4.83 5.49 -16.15
CA LEU A 379 5.47 6.79 -16.41
C LEU A 379 4.98 7.88 -15.44
N ASP A 380 3.69 7.85 -15.09
CA ASP A 380 3.07 8.83 -14.19
C ASP A 380 3.51 8.68 -12.72
N ASP A 381 4.17 7.59 -12.34
CA ASP A 381 4.74 7.41 -11.00
C ASP A 381 6.07 8.17 -10.81
N GLU A 382 6.63 8.82 -11.86
CA GLU A 382 7.95 9.47 -11.82
C GLU A 382 8.08 10.47 -10.65
N ALA A 383 7.09 11.33 -10.46
CA ALA A 383 7.10 12.34 -9.40
C ALA A 383 6.96 11.71 -8.00
N LEU A 384 6.06 10.73 -7.85
CA LEU A 384 5.81 10.04 -6.59
C LEU A 384 7.03 9.24 -6.13
N ILE A 385 7.68 8.52 -7.05
CA ILE A 385 8.89 7.75 -6.75
C ILE A 385 10.06 8.67 -6.39
N LEU A 386 10.19 9.82 -7.06
CA LEU A 386 11.18 10.83 -6.68
C LEU A 386 10.92 11.37 -5.27
N GLN A 387 9.67 11.67 -4.95
CA GLN A 387 9.29 12.13 -3.61
C GLN A 387 9.68 11.11 -2.54
N TRP A 388 9.34 9.83 -2.73
CA TRP A 388 9.74 8.78 -1.80
C TRP A 388 11.25 8.57 -1.75
N ALA A 389 11.94 8.68 -2.88
CA ALA A 389 13.38 8.57 -2.91
C ALA A 389 14.02 9.69 -2.08
N ASN A 390 13.58 10.94 -2.26
CA ASN A 390 14.15 12.13 -1.60
C ASN A 390 13.68 12.37 -0.17
N ASP A 391 12.74 11.58 0.34
CA ASP A 391 12.36 11.64 1.75
C ASP A 391 13.61 11.59 2.66
N PRO A 392 13.72 12.48 3.68
CA PRO A 392 14.93 12.59 4.51
C PRO A 392 15.38 11.29 5.16
N LEU A 393 14.43 10.49 5.66
CA LEU A 393 14.74 9.20 6.31
C LEU A 393 15.19 8.17 5.28
N VAL A 394 14.60 8.18 4.08
CA VAL A 394 15.04 7.32 2.96
C VAL A 394 16.45 7.71 2.52
N ARG A 395 16.73 9.01 2.33
CA ARG A 395 18.09 9.52 2.01
C ARG A 395 19.11 9.14 3.07
N GLN A 396 18.79 9.31 4.35
CA GLN A 396 19.68 8.96 5.46
C GLN A 396 20.07 7.47 5.41
N ASN A 397 19.11 6.60 5.10
CA ASN A 397 19.30 5.16 5.06
C ASN A 397 19.81 4.62 3.71
N ALA A 398 19.77 5.42 2.64
CA ALA A 398 20.28 5.07 1.32
C ALA A 398 21.81 5.15 1.25
N PHE A 399 22.46 4.28 0.47
CA PHE A 399 23.92 4.29 0.31
C PHE A 399 24.46 5.59 -0.32
N SER A 400 23.65 6.27 -1.13
CA SER A 400 23.86 7.66 -1.53
C SER A 400 22.85 8.55 -0.79
N THR A 401 23.35 9.49 0.01
CA THR A 401 22.54 10.32 0.91
C THR A 401 22.14 11.67 0.30
N GLU A 402 22.67 12.01 -0.88
CA GLU A 402 22.37 13.28 -1.54
C GLU A 402 20.93 13.32 -2.07
N VAL A 403 20.35 14.52 -2.05
CA VAL A 403 19.05 14.79 -2.68
C VAL A 403 19.18 14.60 -4.18
N ILE A 404 18.29 13.81 -4.76
CA ILE A 404 18.28 13.53 -6.20
C ILE A 404 17.57 14.68 -6.91
N ASN A 405 18.27 15.31 -7.85
CA ASN A 405 17.67 16.26 -8.77
C ASN A 405 16.65 15.57 -9.70
N ALA A 406 15.49 16.20 -9.94
CA ALA A 406 14.44 15.74 -10.84
C ALA A 406 14.93 15.34 -12.24
N ALA A 407 15.87 16.09 -12.85
CA ALA A 407 16.41 15.74 -14.17
C ALA A 407 17.22 14.43 -14.15
N THR A 408 18.03 14.25 -13.11
CA THR A 408 18.80 13.02 -12.87
C THR A 408 17.86 11.84 -12.61
N HIS A 409 16.84 12.04 -11.77
CA HIS A 409 15.82 11.04 -11.49
C HIS A 409 15.08 10.61 -12.75
N ARG A 410 14.62 11.56 -13.58
CA ARG A 410 13.92 11.28 -14.84
C ARG A 410 14.71 10.34 -15.74
N THR A 411 16.00 10.63 -15.90
CA THR A 411 16.90 9.83 -16.73
C THR A 411 17.03 8.41 -16.16
N TRP A 412 17.25 8.31 -14.84
CA TRP A 412 17.34 7.02 -14.14
C TRP A 412 16.05 6.21 -14.21
N PHE A 413 14.90 6.83 -13.90
CA PHE A 413 13.59 6.19 -13.83
C PHE A 413 13.19 5.61 -15.19
N ARG A 414 13.32 6.41 -16.26
CA ARG A 414 13.01 5.97 -17.63
C ARG A 414 13.95 4.86 -18.10
N LYS A 415 15.22 4.87 -17.69
CA LYS A 415 16.16 3.77 -17.97
C LYS A 415 15.69 2.49 -17.26
N ARG A 416 15.29 2.56 -15.99
CA ARG A 416 14.80 1.39 -15.23
C ARG A 416 13.47 0.85 -15.73
N LEU A 417 12.56 1.69 -16.20
CA LEU A 417 11.32 1.23 -16.84
C LEU A 417 11.56 0.47 -18.16
N ARG A 418 12.65 0.79 -18.88
CA ARG A 418 13.02 0.11 -20.14
C ARG A 418 13.81 -1.18 -19.93
N ASP A 419 14.45 -1.35 -18.78
CA ASP A 419 15.29 -2.49 -18.44
C ASP A 419 14.45 -3.65 -17.87
N VAL A 420 13.57 -4.19 -18.73
CA VAL A 420 12.61 -5.23 -18.34
C VAL A 420 13.24 -6.62 -18.18
N ASP A 421 14.54 -6.78 -18.40
CA ASP A 421 15.23 -8.06 -18.17
C ASP A 421 15.95 -8.07 -16.81
N HIS A 422 16.49 -6.93 -16.38
CA HIS A 422 17.31 -6.83 -15.17
C HIS A 422 16.69 -5.98 -14.07
N CYS A 423 15.54 -5.34 -14.31
CA CYS A 423 14.85 -4.52 -13.31
C CYS A 423 13.36 -4.86 -13.23
N ARG A 424 12.86 -5.00 -12.00
CA ARG A 424 11.42 -5.03 -11.69
C ARG A 424 11.14 -3.93 -10.69
N LEU A 425 10.50 -2.86 -11.13
CA LEU A 425 10.11 -1.74 -10.28
C LEU A 425 8.60 -1.77 -10.07
N TYR A 426 8.18 -1.96 -8.82
CA TYR A 426 6.78 -2.06 -8.44
C TYR A 426 6.38 -0.89 -7.54
N VAL A 427 5.17 -0.39 -7.76
CA VAL A 427 4.41 0.38 -6.77
C VAL A 427 3.49 -0.59 -6.05
N VAL A 428 3.56 -0.59 -4.72
CA VAL A 428 2.66 -1.35 -3.87
C VAL A 428 1.57 -0.43 -3.36
N GLU A 429 0.32 -0.83 -3.56
CA GLU A 429 -0.87 0.00 -3.31
C GLU A 429 -2.00 -0.83 -2.71
N THR A 430 -2.99 -0.15 -2.14
CA THR A 430 -4.26 -0.77 -1.74
C THR A 430 -5.10 -1.14 -2.97
N PRO A 431 -6.15 -2.00 -2.84
CA PRO A 431 -7.02 -2.37 -3.96
C PRO A 431 -7.75 -1.17 -4.60
N ASP A 432 -7.98 -0.10 -3.82
CA ASP A 432 -8.53 1.17 -4.30
C ASP A 432 -7.48 2.12 -4.90
N GLY A 433 -6.24 1.66 -5.09
CA GLY A 433 -5.19 2.39 -5.80
C GLY A 433 -4.46 3.44 -4.95
N PHE A 434 -4.55 3.40 -3.62
CA PHE A 434 -3.76 4.29 -2.76
C PHE A 434 -2.33 3.75 -2.64
N PRO A 435 -1.31 4.50 -3.12
CA PRO A 435 0.07 4.02 -3.13
C PRO A 435 0.70 4.08 -1.74
N ILE A 436 1.32 2.98 -1.31
CA ILE A 436 1.91 2.81 0.03
C ILE A 436 3.44 2.92 -0.02
N GLY A 437 4.04 2.52 -1.14
CA GLY A 437 5.47 2.62 -1.35
C GLY A 437 5.92 1.93 -2.62
N GLN A 438 7.23 1.81 -2.79
CA GLN A 438 7.84 1.13 -3.92
C GLN A 438 8.75 -0.02 -3.47
N VAL A 439 8.88 -1.01 -4.34
CA VAL A 439 9.86 -2.08 -4.23
C VAL A 439 10.53 -2.26 -5.60
N ARG A 440 11.86 -2.22 -5.60
CA ARG A 440 12.69 -2.45 -6.77
C ARG A 440 13.49 -3.73 -6.57
N PHE A 441 13.49 -4.58 -7.59
CA PHE A 441 14.39 -5.71 -7.70
C PHE A 441 15.34 -5.46 -8.87
N GLU A 442 16.65 -5.54 -8.62
CA GLU A 442 17.69 -5.44 -9.64
C GLU A 442 18.44 -6.77 -9.73
N ARG A 443 18.54 -7.33 -10.94
CA ARG A 443 19.22 -8.59 -11.16
C ARG A 443 20.73 -8.42 -11.03
N SER A 444 21.34 -9.29 -10.23
CA SER A 444 22.78 -9.42 -10.02
C SER A 444 23.12 -10.90 -10.16
N GLU A 445 23.66 -11.29 -11.31
CA GLU A 445 23.90 -12.70 -11.66
C GLU A 445 22.61 -13.53 -11.57
N ASP A 446 22.57 -14.53 -10.69
CA ASP A 446 21.42 -15.43 -10.46
C ASP A 446 20.50 -14.98 -9.33
N ALA A 447 20.76 -13.82 -8.73
CA ALA A 447 19.98 -13.28 -7.62
C ALA A 447 19.43 -11.87 -7.89
N TRP A 448 18.45 -11.46 -7.10
CA TRP A 448 17.77 -10.18 -7.19
C TRP A 448 18.03 -9.35 -5.94
N GLU A 449 18.69 -8.20 -6.11
CA GLU A 449 18.86 -7.22 -5.05
C GLU A 449 17.55 -6.46 -4.84
N ILE A 450 16.98 -6.55 -3.63
CA ILE A 450 15.77 -5.85 -3.25
C ILE A 450 16.08 -4.50 -2.57
N SER A 451 15.44 -3.46 -3.06
CA SER A 451 15.43 -2.11 -2.47
C SER A 451 13.98 -1.65 -2.31
N TYR A 452 13.66 -0.94 -1.24
CA TYR A 452 12.31 -0.44 -1.02
C TYR A 452 12.29 0.90 -0.28
N SER A 453 11.19 1.62 -0.43
CA SER A 453 10.87 2.77 0.41
C SER A 453 9.38 2.80 0.68
N LEU A 454 9.02 3.08 1.93
CA LEU A 454 7.64 3.30 2.36
C LEU A 454 7.35 4.80 2.33
N ASP A 455 6.16 5.16 1.88
CA ASP A 455 5.64 6.51 2.00
C ASP A 455 5.73 6.98 3.47
N ALA A 456 6.20 8.22 3.68
CA ALA A 456 6.34 8.80 5.02
C ALA A 456 5.05 8.71 5.83
N ARG A 457 3.91 8.91 5.17
CA ARG A 457 2.58 8.91 5.77
C ARG A 457 2.11 7.52 6.21
N CYS A 458 2.72 6.46 5.66
CA CYS A 458 2.39 5.07 5.95
C CYS A 458 3.26 4.46 7.07
N ARG A 459 4.23 5.22 7.61
CA ARG A 459 5.16 4.74 8.64
C ARG A 459 4.46 4.50 9.97
N GLY A 460 5.04 3.63 10.79
CA GLY A 460 4.48 3.26 12.10
C GLY A 460 3.20 2.40 12.04
N ALA A 461 2.63 2.14 10.85
CA ALA A 461 1.44 1.28 10.67
C ALA A 461 1.76 -0.21 10.44
N GLY A 462 3.03 -0.62 10.56
CA GLY A 462 3.46 -2.02 10.38
C GLY A 462 3.40 -2.54 8.94
N LEU A 463 3.31 -1.66 7.94
CA LEU A 463 3.09 -2.01 6.53
C LEU A 463 4.34 -2.47 5.76
N ALA A 464 5.55 -2.25 6.30
CA ALA A 464 6.79 -2.56 5.57
C ALA A 464 6.91 -4.06 5.23
N LYS A 465 6.51 -4.95 6.16
CA LYS A 465 6.53 -6.40 5.94
C LYS A 465 5.48 -6.83 4.89
N PRO A 466 4.18 -6.48 5.02
CA PRO A 466 3.19 -6.71 3.97
C PRO A 466 3.59 -6.16 2.59
N LEU A 467 4.19 -4.96 2.54
CA LEU A 467 4.64 -4.33 1.30
C LEU A 467 5.69 -5.19 0.59
N LEU A 468 6.71 -5.65 1.32
CA LEU A 468 7.75 -6.51 0.76
C LEU A 468 7.23 -7.90 0.38
N GLN A 469 6.37 -8.51 1.21
CA GLN A 469 5.76 -9.82 0.89
C GLN A 469 4.98 -9.75 -0.43
N THR A 470 4.16 -8.71 -0.58
CA THR A 470 3.34 -8.51 -1.78
C THR A 470 4.21 -8.34 -3.02
N ALA A 471 5.28 -7.56 -2.93
CA ALA A 471 6.21 -7.38 -4.04
C ALA A 471 7.03 -8.64 -4.37
N MET A 472 7.46 -9.41 -3.35
CA MET A 472 8.17 -10.68 -3.54
C MET A 472 7.28 -11.74 -4.18
N LEU A 473 6.01 -11.84 -3.75
CA LEU A 473 5.02 -12.71 -4.39
C LEU A 473 4.82 -12.32 -5.85
N LYS A 474 4.74 -11.01 -6.14
CA LYS A 474 4.64 -10.52 -7.51
C LYS A 474 5.85 -10.88 -8.37
N LEU A 475 7.06 -10.72 -7.86
CA LEU A 475 8.28 -11.13 -8.56
C LEU A 475 8.26 -12.64 -8.86
N ARG A 476 7.97 -13.47 -7.86
CA ARG A 476 7.96 -14.94 -7.99
C ARG A 476 6.88 -15.46 -8.93
N SER A 477 5.81 -14.68 -9.17
CA SER A 477 4.80 -15.03 -10.17
C SER A 477 5.31 -14.97 -11.61
N THR A 478 6.41 -14.23 -11.86
CA THR A 478 7.04 -14.10 -13.17
C THR A 478 8.43 -14.74 -13.24
N GLU A 479 9.14 -14.80 -12.12
CA GLU A 479 10.52 -15.32 -11.99
C GLU A 479 10.52 -16.49 -11.01
N LEU A 480 10.18 -17.68 -11.48
CA LEU A 480 10.11 -18.88 -10.63
C LEU A 480 11.50 -19.20 -10.07
N GLY A 481 11.60 -19.39 -8.76
CA GLY A 481 12.88 -19.68 -8.10
C GLY A 481 13.79 -18.46 -7.85
N ALA A 482 13.30 -17.23 -8.04
CA ALA A 482 14.08 -16.03 -7.79
C ALA A 482 14.71 -15.99 -6.39
N ILE A 483 16.05 -15.98 -6.34
CA ILE A 483 16.84 -15.73 -5.14
C ILE A 483 16.79 -14.23 -4.87
N ILE A 484 16.46 -13.82 -3.65
CA ILE A 484 16.32 -12.40 -3.29
C ILE A 484 17.25 -12.10 -2.12
N PHE A 485 18.05 -11.05 -2.22
CA PHE A 485 18.89 -10.54 -1.14
C PHE A 485 18.72 -9.02 -1.02
N GLY A 486 18.98 -8.46 0.16
CA GLY A 486 18.89 -7.02 0.40
C GLY A 486 20.14 -6.49 1.09
N LYS A 487 20.59 -5.31 0.70
CA LYS A 487 21.68 -4.58 1.38
C LYS A 487 21.09 -3.55 2.33
N VAL A 488 21.39 -3.66 3.61
CA VAL A 488 20.88 -2.74 4.66
C VAL A 488 22.05 -2.14 5.43
N LYS A 489 22.09 -0.81 5.58
CA LYS A 489 23.10 -0.16 6.44
C LYS A 489 23.00 -0.69 7.87
N ALA A 490 24.14 -0.86 8.53
CA ALA A 490 24.20 -1.34 9.92
C ALA A 490 23.33 -0.50 10.89
N GLY A 491 23.27 0.82 10.67
CA GLY A 491 22.45 1.74 11.47
C GLY A 491 20.93 1.63 11.25
N ASN A 492 20.48 1.06 10.13
CA ASN A 492 19.06 0.97 9.80
C ASN A 492 18.40 -0.23 10.50
N ARG A 493 18.13 -0.07 11.80
CA ARG A 493 17.47 -1.09 12.64
C ARG A 493 16.08 -1.47 12.13
N ALA A 494 15.31 -0.49 11.63
CA ALA A 494 13.96 -0.70 11.16
C ALA A 494 13.91 -1.67 9.97
N SER A 495 14.70 -1.43 8.91
CA SER A 495 14.72 -2.36 7.77
C SER A 495 15.27 -3.72 8.15
N ARG A 496 16.30 -3.81 9.01
CA ARG A 496 16.82 -5.11 9.48
C ARG A 496 15.72 -5.95 10.12
N HIS A 497 14.97 -5.35 11.05
CA HIS A 497 13.85 -6.04 11.71
C HIS A 497 12.78 -6.51 10.71
N VAL A 498 12.51 -5.73 9.66
CA VAL A 498 11.58 -6.13 8.59
C VAL A 498 12.12 -7.34 7.81
N PHE A 499 13.39 -7.32 7.41
CA PHE A 499 14.02 -8.45 6.70
C PHE A 499 14.10 -9.71 7.57
N ASP A 500 14.50 -9.59 8.83
CA ASP A 500 14.52 -10.70 9.79
C ASP A 500 13.12 -11.30 9.94
N GLY A 501 12.09 -10.46 10.07
CA GLY A 501 10.69 -10.88 10.15
C GLY A 501 10.14 -11.52 8.87
N LEU A 502 10.86 -11.41 7.74
CA LEU A 502 10.57 -12.06 6.46
C LEU A 502 11.38 -13.35 6.25
N GLY A 503 12.20 -13.74 7.23
CA GLY A 503 13.05 -14.93 7.16
C GLY A 503 14.32 -14.74 6.33
N PHE A 504 14.78 -13.50 6.14
CA PHE A 504 16.12 -13.28 5.59
C PHE A 504 17.17 -13.57 6.67
N GLU A 505 18.22 -14.30 6.31
CA GLU A 505 19.34 -14.58 7.21
C GLU A 505 20.42 -13.50 7.06
N SER A 506 20.80 -12.86 8.17
CA SER A 506 21.86 -11.86 8.16
C SER A 506 23.23 -12.54 8.10
N LYS A 507 23.96 -12.43 6.98
CA LYS A 507 25.41 -12.71 6.96
C LYS A 507 26.17 -11.41 7.18
N ALA A 508 26.88 -11.31 8.31
CA ALA A 508 27.95 -10.31 8.43
C ALA A 508 28.97 -10.60 7.31
N ALA A 509 29.62 -9.56 6.77
CA ALA A 509 30.71 -9.75 5.83
C ALA A 509 31.83 -10.52 6.54
N THR A 510 31.80 -11.84 6.47
CA THR A 510 32.84 -12.71 7.01
C THR A 510 34.05 -12.55 6.12
N GLN A 511 35.14 -12.03 6.69
CA GLN A 511 36.47 -12.21 6.13
C GLN A 511 36.68 -13.72 5.98
N GLY A 512 36.91 -14.15 4.74
CA GLY A 512 37.01 -15.57 4.38
C GLY A 512 37.97 -16.32 5.30
N THR A 513 37.49 -17.39 5.91
CA THR A 513 38.31 -18.33 6.65
C THR A 513 39.13 -19.15 5.66
N GLY A 514 40.33 -18.68 5.31
CA GLY A 514 41.57 -19.43 5.03
C GLY A 514 41.62 -20.71 4.16
N GLY A 515 40.52 -21.24 3.62
CA GLY A 515 40.50 -22.33 2.66
C GLY A 515 40.54 -21.78 1.24
N GLY A 516 41.37 -22.34 0.35
CA GLY A 516 41.43 -21.91 -1.05
C GLY A 516 40.05 -21.95 -1.72
N SER A 517 39.83 -21.06 -2.70
CA SER A 517 38.63 -21.10 -3.54
C SER A 517 38.57 -22.43 -4.30
N LEU A 518 37.40 -23.06 -4.35
CA LEU A 518 37.15 -24.33 -5.03
C LEU A 518 36.20 -24.09 -6.20
N SER A 519 36.33 -24.85 -7.28
CA SER A 519 35.34 -24.94 -8.36
C SER A 519 34.38 -26.09 -8.07
N ILE A 520 33.13 -25.75 -7.72
CA ILE A 520 32.11 -26.70 -7.27
C ILE A 520 30.94 -26.70 -8.26
N ALA A 521 30.61 -27.85 -8.80
CA ALA A 521 29.43 -28.03 -9.63
C ALA A 521 28.33 -28.80 -8.90
N VAL A 522 27.07 -28.48 -9.18
CA VAL A 522 25.90 -29.29 -8.86
C VAL A 522 25.24 -29.70 -10.16
N CYS A 523 24.91 -30.98 -10.29
CA CYS A 523 24.12 -31.55 -11.38
C CYS A 523 22.87 -32.21 -10.81
N SER A 524 21.69 -31.76 -11.24
CA SER A 524 20.41 -32.32 -10.82
C SER A 524 19.42 -32.35 -11.98
N ASP A 525 18.51 -33.33 -12.03
CA ASP A 525 17.50 -33.36 -13.09
C ASP A 525 16.68 -32.06 -13.08
N ALA A 526 16.37 -31.47 -14.25
CA ALA A 526 15.68 -30.17 -14.35
C ALA A 526 14.34 -30.10 -13.58
N GLY A 527 13.59 -31.22 -13.57
CA GLY A 527 12.32 -31.35 -12.84
C GLY A 527 12.44 -31.93 -11.42
N SER A 528 13.65 -31.99 -10.85
CA SER A 528 13.87 -32.56 -9.54
C SER A 528 13.28 -31.69 -8.44
N TRP A 529 12.59 -32.31 -7.48
CA TRP A 529 12.00 -31.63 -6.32
C TRP A 529 13.04 -30.93 -5.43
N ILE A 530 14.29 -31.40 -5.42
CA ILE A 530 15.36 -30.78 -4.61
C ILE A 530 15.80 -29.42 -5.16
N ASN A 531 15.51 -29.13 -6.43
CA ASN A 531 15.93 -27.90 -7.10
C ASN A 531 15.35 -26.63 -6.45
N ALA A 532 14.23 -26.75 -5.73
CA ALA A 532 13.65 -25.65 -4.95
C ALA A 532 14.60 -25.16 -3.83
N ASP A 533 15.50 -26.03 -3.34
CA ASP A 533 16.39 -25.75 -2.23
C ASP A 533 17.87 -25.62 -2.66
N VAL A 534 18.30 -26.22 -3.78
CA VAL A 534 19.71 -26.18 -4.26
C VAL A 534 20.31 -24.76 -4.28
N PRO A 535 19.59 -23.70 -4.70
CA PRO A 535 20.09 -22.33 -4.63
C PRO A 535 20.62 -21.89 -3.25
N ARG A 536 20.04 -22.41 -2.15
CA ARG A 536 20.51 -22.11 -0.79
C ARG A 536 21.91 -22.68 -0.55
N LEU A 537 22.16 -23.90 -1.01
CA LEU A 537 23.46 -24.57 -0.90
C LEU A 537 24.52 -23.86 -1.76
N LEU A 538 24.17 -23.48 -2.99
CA LEU A 538 25.06 -22.72 -3.88
C LEU A 538 25.45 -21.37 -3.28
N LEU A 539 24.48 -20.67 -2.70
CA LEU A 539 24.72 -19.38 -2.05
C LEU A 539 25.69 -19.53 -0.87
N ASP A 540 25.58 -20.61 -0.08
CA ASP A 540 26.53 -20.86 1.00
C ASP A 540 27.96 -20.94 0.49
N TRP A 541 28.20 -21.69 -0.59
CA TRP A 541 29.53 -21.83 -1.17
C TRP A 541 30.03 -20.57 -1.88
N LEU A 542 29.17 -19.85 -2.61
CA LEU A 542 29.51 -18.55 -3.18
C LEU A 542 29.94 -17.57 -2.08
N THR A 543 29.21 -17.54 -0.96
CA THR A 543 29.56 -16.66 0.17
C THR A 543 30.82 -17.08 0.90
N ALA A 544 31.18 -18.36 0.85
CA ALA A 544 32.45 -18.87 1.37
C ALA A 544 33.65 -18.59 0.43
N GLY A 545 33.40 -18.00 -0.76
CA GLY A 545 34.43 -17.63 -1.73
C GLY A 545 34.76 -18.72 -2.76
N HIS A 546 33.91 -19.73 -2.90
CA HIS A 546 34.04 -20.76 -3.95
C HIS A 546 33.36 -20.32 -5.25
N GLN A 547 33.82 -20.86 -6.36
CA GLN A 547 33.13 -20.76 -7.65
C GLN A 547 32.08 -21.87 -7.71
N VAL A 548 30.85 -21.54 -8.06
CA VAL A 548 29.79 -22.54 -8.18
C VAL A 548 29.18 -22.56 -9.57
N THR A 549 28.76 -23.74 -10.02
CA THR A 549 27.99 -23.92 -11.25
C THR A 549 26.86 -24.90 -11.00
N TRP A 550 25.67 -24.60 -11.52
CA TRP A 550 24.53 -25.51 -11.43
C TRP A 550 23.96 -25.76 -12.81
N VAL A 551 23.92 -27.03 -13.19
CA VAL A 551 23.45 -27.47 -14.50
C VAL A 551 22.47 -28.64 -14.35
N HIS A 552 21.71 -28.89 -15.40
CA HIS A 552 20.69 -29.94 -15.41
C HIS A 552 20.99 -31.14 -16.31
N ALA A 553 22.13 -31.10 -16.99
CA ALA A 553 22.65 -32.21 -17.77
C ALA A 553 24.16 -32.35 -17.58
N ALA A 554 24.65 -33.58 -17.44
CA ALA A 554 26.07 -33.85 -17.29
C ALA A 554 26.93 -33.33 -18.47
N ALA A 555 26.35 -33.23 -19.67
CA ALA A 555 27.03 -32.68 -20.85
C ALA A 555 27.32 -31.17 -20.74
N GLU A 556 26.63 -30.45 -19.86
CA GLU A 556 26.79 -29.00 -19.63
C GLU A 556 27.79 -28.70 -18.51
N LEU A 557 28.27 -29.74 -17.79
CA LEU A 557 29.20 -29.55 -16.69
C LEU A 557 30.50 -28.92 -17.18
N PRO A 558 31.08 -27.94 -16.46
CA PRO A 558 32.44 -27.46 -16.69
C PRO A 558 33.49 -28.45 -16.14
N ASP A 559 34.76 -28.05 -16.14
CA ASP A 559 35.81 -28.74 -15.38
C ASP A 559 35.88 -28.11 -13.98
N GLY A 560 36.25 -28.88 -12.96
CA GLY A 560 36.32 -28.35 -11.59
C GLY A 560 36.90 -29.29 -10.56
N ASP A 561 36.79 -28.91 -9.29
CA ASP A 561 37.33 -29.70 -8.19
C ASP A 561 36.33 -30.74 -7.71
N ILE A 562 35.06 -30.32 -7.51
CA ILE A 562 34.01 -31.15 -6.92
C ILE A 562 32.75 -31.04 -7.77
N CYS A 563 32.12 -32.17 -8.09
CA CYS A 563 30.79 -32.21 -8.70
C CYS A 563 29.83 -33.01 -7.81
N PHE A 564 28.70 -32.42 -7.42
CA PHE A 564 27.63 -33.10 -6.69
C PHE A 564 26.49 -33.48 -7.64
N TYR A 565 26.13 -34.76 -7.67
CA TYR A 565 24.96 -35.28 -8.38
C TYR A 565 23.79 -35.43 -7.39
N LEU A 566 22.89 -34.44 -7.37
CA LEU A 566 21.81 -34.34 -6.39
C LEU A 566 20.47 -34.70 -7.04
N SER A 567 19.93 -35.88 -6.72
CA SER A 567 18.71 -36.41 -7.36
C SER A 567 18.79 -36.36 -8.89
N TYR A 568 19.90 -36.86 -9.43
CA TYR A 568 20.17 -36.96 -10.86
C TYR A 568 19.97 -38.40 -11.33
N SER A 569 19.17 -38.62 -12.37
CA SER A 569 18.74 -39.97 -12.76
C SER A 569 19.53 -40.61 -13.90
N GLN A 570 20.42 -39.86 -14.56
CA GLN A 570 21.22 -40.34 -15.68
C GLN A 570 22.55 -40.94 -15.21
N ILE A 571 23.06 -41.92 -15.95
CA ILE A 571 24.41 -42.46 -15.72
C ILE A 571 25.43 -41.46 -16.25
N VAL A 572 26.36 -41.08 -15.39
CA VAL A 572 27.50 -40.22 -15.74
C VAL A 572 28.66 -41.12 -16.19
N ASP A 573 29.13 -40.91 -17.41
CA ASP A 573 30.20 -41.72 -17.97
C ASP A 573 31.58 -41.39 -17.36
N GLY A 574 32.55 -42.28 -17.58
CA GLY A 574 33.92 -42.07 -17.11
C GLY A 574 34.56 -40.80 -17.68
N ALA A 575 34.27 -40.46 -18.95
CA ALA A 575 34.83 -39.28 -19.61
C ALA A 575 34.39 -37.96 -18.97
N THR A 576 33.16 -37.89 -18.47
CA THR A 576 32.66 -36.74 -17.72
C THR A 576 33.26 -36.72 -16.32
N ARG A 577 33.31 -37.87 -15.63
CA ARG A 577 33.81 -37.93 -14.24
C ARG A 577 35.28 -37.55 -14.10
N VAL A 578 36.15 -37.89 -15.06
CA VAL A 578 37.58 -37.51 -14.99
C VAL A 578 37.84 -36.01 -15.01
N ARG A 579 36.83 -35.19 -15.36
CA ARG A 579 36.91 -33.72 -15.38
C ARG A 579 36.85 -33.09 -13.99
N TYR A 580 36.53 -33.89 -12.98
CA TYR A 580 36.44 -33.49 -11.58
C TYR A 580 37.34 -34.37 -10.70
N GLN A 581 37.92 -33.78 -9.65
CA GLN A 581 38.69 -34.53 -8.66
C GLN A 581 37.79 -35.44 -7.81
N HIS A 582 36.59 -34.95 -7.51
CA HIS A 582 35.55 -35.68 -6.77
C HIS A 582 34.18 -35.56 -7.45
N ASN A 583 33.50 -36.70 -7.61
CA ASN A 583 32.21 -36.87 -8.25
C ASN A 583 31.24 -37.47 -7.24
N LEU A 584 30.59 -36.62 -6.46
CA LEU A 584 29.88 -37.02 -5.25
C LEU A 584 28.40 -37.25 -5.52
N VAL A 585 27.89 -38.39 -5.05
CA VAL A 585 26.46 -38.71 -5.05
C VAL A 585 25.97 -38.68 -3.61
N VAL A 586 24.75 -38.17 -3.40
CA VAL A 586 24.06 -38.31 -2.10
C VAL A 586 22.87 -39.24 -2.25
N HIS A 587 22.87 -40.32 -1.46
CA HIS A 587 21.93 -41.42 -1.59
C HIS A 587 21.29 -41.78 -0.25
N ALA A 588 19.95 -41.79 -0.19
CA ALA A 588 19.21 -41.97 1.06
C ALA A 588 19.01 -43.45 1.44
N SER A 589 20.10 -44.22 1.54
CA SER A 589 20.11 -45.59 2.07
C SER A 589 21.40 -45.95 2.83
N ASP A 590 21.38 -47.10 3.52
CA ASP A 590 22.52 -47.64 4.26
C ASP A 590 23.39 -48.51 3.33
N LEU A 591 24.14 -47.86 2.45
CA LEU A 591 24.93 -48.54 1.42
C LEU A 591 25.91 -49.55 2.03
N PRO A 592 26.04 -50.78 1.47
CA PRO A 592 25.58 -51.20 0.13
C PRO A 592 24.10 -51.62 0.03
N CYS A 593 23.32 -51.57 1.11
CA CYS A 593 21.90 -51.88 1.05
C CYS A 593 21.10 -50.72 0.44
N GLY A 594 20.16 -51.04 -0.46
CA GLY A 594 19.22 -50.07 -1.03
C GLY A 594 19.79 -49.20 -2.16
N ARG A 595 20.74 -49.71 -2.96
CA ARG A 595 21.21 -49.04 -4.19
C ARG A 595 20.06 -48.81 -5.18
N GLY A 596 20.14 -47.80 -6.04
CA GLY A 596 19.17 -47.57 -7.12
C GLY A 596 18.17 -46.44 -6.83
N MET A 597 16.91 -46.63 -7.22
CA MET A 597 15.99 -45.50 -7.36
C MET A 597 15.04 -45.32 -6.17
N SER A 598 14.81 -44.06 -5.78
CA SER A 598 13.84 -43.65 -4.75
C SER A 598 14.05 -44.32 -3.37
N PRO A 599 15.28 -44.38 -2.82
CA PRO A 599 15.60 -45.19 -1.65
C PRO A 599 14.84 -44.78 -0.37
N MET A 600 14.69 -43.48 -0.10
CA MET A 600 13.90 -42.98 1.04
C MET A 600 12.46 -43.49 0.98
N THR A 601 11.83 -43.42 -0.20
CA THR A 601 10.45 -43.87 -0.39
C THR A 601 10.30 -45.35 -0.09
N TRP A 602 11.23 -46.20 -0.57
CA TRP A 602 11.18 -47.62 -0.28
C TRP A 602 11.38 -47.93 1.19
N LEU A 603 12.31 -47.26 1.86
CA LEU A 603 12.52 -47.42 3.30
C LEU A 603 11.26 -47.06 4.10
N VAL A 604 10.56 -45.97 3.75
CA VAL A 604 9.27 -45.62 4.38
C VAL A 604 8.21 -46.69 4.13
N LEU A 605 8.12 -47.22 2.90
CA LEU A 605 7.19 -48.32 2.57
C LEU A 605 7.51 -49.62 3.32
N GLU A 606 8.78 -49.87 3.62
CA GLU A 606 9.24 -50.99 4.47
C GLU A 606 9.01 -50.76 5.97
N GLY A 607 8.44 -49.62 6.35
CA GLY A 607 8.17 -49.26 7.75
C GLY A 607 9.42 -48.84 8.52
N LYS A 608 10.43 -48.30 7.84
CA LYS A 608 11.61 -47.72 8.50
C LYS A 608 11.34 -46.27 8.87
N ASP A 609 11.48 -45.98 10.15
CA ASP A 609 11.37 -44.61 10.67
C ASP A 609 12.73 -43.92 10.79
N ARG A 610 13.84 -44.66 10.67
CA ARG A 610 15.19 -44.11 10.65
C ARG A 610 15.78 -44.17 9.25
N ILE A 611 16.00 -43.01 8.64
CA ILE A 611 16.47 -42.91 7.25
C ILE A 611 17.95 -42.52 7.24
N PRO A 612 18.84 -43.41 6.77
CA PRO A 612 20.24 -43.08 6.51
C PRO A 612 20.40 -42.33 5.19
N VAL A 613 21.32 -41.37 5.17
CA VAL A 613 21.73 -40.63 3.98
C VAL A 613 23.24 -40.69 3.87
N THR A 614 23.72 -41.17 2.73
CA THR A 614 25.13 -41.51 2.48
C THR A 614 25.69 -40.62 1.38
N LEU A 615 26.84 -40.00 1.64
CA LEU A 615 27.66 -39.34 0.63
C LEU A 615 28.72 -40.33 0.13
N LEU A 616 28.79 -40.54 -1.18
CA LEU A 616 29.71 -41.47 -1.80
C LEU A 616 30.35 -40.90 -3.06
N GLU A 617 31.49 -41.47 -3.45
CA GLU A 617 32.10 -41.27 -4.75
C GLU A 617 31.30 -42.00 -5.84
N ALA A 618 31.11 -41.38 -7.01
CA ALA A 618 30.48 -42.01 -8.16
C ALA A 618 31.41 -43.06 -8.78
N ALA A 619 30.85 -44.21 -9.15
CA ALA A 619 31.59 -45.34 -9.73
C ALA A 619 30.86 -45.89 -10.97
N ASP A 620 31.50 -46.81 -11.69
CA ASP A 620 30.92 -47.42 -12.90
C ASP A 620 29.60 -48.15 -12.63
N LEU A 621 29.49 -48.80 -11.47
CA LEU A 621 28.25 -49.42 -11.03
C LEU A 621 27.45 -48.44 -10.16
N VAL A 622 26.13 -48.43 -10.36
CA VAL A 622 25.20 -47.56 -9.62
C VAL A 622 25.37 -47.73 -8.12
N ASP A 623 25.57 -46.61 -7.44
CA ASP A 623 25.74 -46.46 -5.99
C ASP A 623 26.78 -47.41 -5.36
N SER A 624 27.85 -47.74 -6.10
CA SER A 624 28.86 -48.71 -5.64
C SER A 624 30.16 -48.11 -5.12
N GLY A 625 30.37 -46.80 -5.24
CA GLY A 625 31.63 -46.18 -4.90
C GLY A 625 31.87 -46.06 -3.40
N ASP A 626 33.08 -45.60 -3.06
CA ASP A 626 33.51 -45.46 -1.67
C ASP A 626 32.66 -44.42 -0.93
N ILE A 627 32.37 -44.69 0.34
CA ILE A 627 31.56 -43.82 1.20
C ILE A 627 32.47 -42.82 1.90
N TYR A 628 32.09 -41.55 1.89
CA TYR A 628 32.78 -40.48 2.63
C TYR A 628 32.21 -40.28 4.02
N MET A 629 30.88 -40.26 4.12
CA MET A 629 30.16 -39.95 5.36
C MET A 629 28.71 -40.41 5.25
N GLN A 630 28.10 -40.67 6.40
CA GLN A 630 26.70 -41.04 6.51
C GLN A 630 26.08 -40.33 7.71
N VAL A 631 24.88 -39.78 7.52
CA VAL A 631 24.04 -39.22 8.59
C VAL A 631 22.69 -39.92 8.60
N ARG A 632 21.91 -39.71 9.67
CA ARG A 632 20.58 -40.31 9.85
C ARG A 632 19.62 -39.27 10.38
N PHE A 633 18.37 -39.35 9.94
CA PHE A 633 17.26 -38.62 10.54
C PHE A 633 16.13 -39.58 10.93
N GLU A 634 15.34 -39.18 11.91
CA GLU A 634 14.22 -39.95 12.45
C GLU A 634 12.90 -39.37 11.95
N LEU A 635 11.93 -40.25 11.72
CA LEU A 635 10.57 -39.97 11.32
C LEU A 635 9.62 -40.36 12.46
N THR A 636 8.55 -39.60 12.62
CA THR A 636 7.48 -39.86 13.59
C THR A 636 6.43 -40.82 13.06
N GLY A 637 6.48 -41.15 11.77
CA GLY A 637 5.50 -42.02 11.13
C GLY A 637 4.31 -41.25 10.54
N THR A 638 4.32 -39.92 10.60
CA THR A 638 3.18 -39.07 10.19
C THR A 638 3.49 -38.11 9.06
N GLU A 639 4.75 -37.98 8.67
CA GLU A 639 5.23 -37.06 7.65
C GLU A 639 4.67 -37.43 6.27
N LEU A 640 4.16 -36.44 5.55
CA LEU A 640 3.79 -36.54 4.14
C LEU A 640 4.99 -36.21 3.23
N ILE A 641 4.85 -36.44 1.92
CA ILE A 641 5.96 -36.44 0.96
C ILE A 641 6.83 -35.18 0.99
N ASP A 642 6.23 -34.01 1.20
CA ASP A 642 6.98 -32.75 1.23
C ASP A 642 7.79 -32.59 2.51
N GLU A 643 7.26 -33.06 3.65
CA GLU A 643 7.98 -33.13 4.92
C GLU A 643 9.14 -34.14 4.83
N LEU A 644 8.90 -35.30 4.19
CA LEU A 644 9.94 -36.30 3.92
C LEU A 644 11.05 -35.73 3.02
N ARG A 645 10.68 -35.06 1.92
CA ARG A 645 11.60 -34.38 1.00
C ARG A 645 12.43 -33.32 1.72
N ALA A 646 11.80 -32.49 2.54
CA ALA A 646 12.49 -31.47 3.33
C ALA A 646 13.53 -32.09 4.29
N ALA A 647 13.17 -33.20 4.97
CA ALA A 647 14.07 -33.89 5.87
C ALA A 647 15.30 -34.46 5.14
N VAL A 648 15.11 -35.12 3.99
CA VAL A 648 16.23 -35.66 3.20
C VAL A 648 17.04 -34.55 2.52
N THR A 649 16.44 -33.44 2.08
CA THR A 649 17.18 -32.26 1.59
C THR A 649 18.11 -31.72 2.67
N LYS A 650 17.60 -31.56 3.89
CA LYS A 650 18.39 -31.07 5.02
C LYS A 650 19.60 -31.96 5.29
N ALA A 651 19.40 -33.28 5.33
CA ALA A 651 20.49 -34.24 5.49
C ALA A 651 21.48 -34.20 4.32
N THR A 652 20.97 -34.10 3.09
CA THR A 652 21.77 -34.01 1.86
C THR A 652 22.68 -32.79 1.89
N PHE A 653 22.14 -31.61 2.17
CA PHE A 653 22.92 -30.38 2.18
C PHE A 653 23.90 -30.33 3.34
N HIS A 654 23.57 -30.92 4.48
CA HIS A 654 24.51 -31.08 5.57
C HIS A 654 25.74 -31.89 5.13
N LEU A 655 25.56 -33.03 4.46
CA LEU A 655 26.68 -33.83 3.92
C LEU A 655 27.49 -33.05 2.88
N CYS A 656 26.83 -32.33 1.98
CA CYS A 656 27.50 -31.51 0.97
C CYS A 656 28.36 -30.40 1.60
N ARG A 657 27.81 -29.66 2.58
CA ARG A 657 28.53 -28.62 3.31
C ARG A 657 29.70 -29.18 4.09
N GLU A 658 29.48 -30.22 4.89
CA GLU A 658 30.54 -30.86 5.69
C GLU A 658 31.69 -31.38 4.81
N PHE A 659 31.39 -31.88 3.61
CA PHE A 659 32.43 -32.29 2.67
C PHE A 659 33.28 -31.09 2.21
N VAL A 660 32.64 -29.99 1.81
CA VAL A 660 33.34 -28.80 1.28
C VAL A 660 34.07 -28.05 2.40
N ASP A 661 33.41 -27.82 3.54
CA ASP A 661 33.96 -27.05 4.66
C ASP A 661 35.20 -27.73 5.28
N GLN A 662 35.28 -29.06 5.23
CA GLN A 662 36.42 -29.83 5.74
C GLN A 662 37.43 -30.22 4.64
N PHE A 663 37.28 -29.74 3.41
CA PHE A 663 38.18 -30.07 2.31
C PHE A 663 39.60 -29.50 2.54
N PRO A 664 40.70 -30.24 2.24
CA PRO A 664 40.76 -31.57 1.62
C PRO A 664 40.71 -32.75 2.61
N THR A 665 40.56 -32.50 3.92
CA THR A 665 40.55 -33.58 4.94
C THR A 665 39.35 -34.52 4.76
N SER A 666 38.20 -34.00 4.35
CA SER A 666 37.02 -34.79 3.98
C SER A 666 37.32 -35.81 2.87
N ALA A 667 38.06 -35.42 1.84
CA ALA A 667 38.41 -36.27 0.70
C ALA A 667 39.28 -37.48 1.08
N ALA A 668 40.04 -37.40 2.17
CA ALA A 668 40.87 -38.51 2.65
C ALA A 668 40.09 -39.59 3.42
N LYS A 669 38.81 -39.35 3.77
CA LYS A 669 38.01 -40.22 4.65
C LYS A 669 37.28 -41.37 3.94
N ARG A 670 37.48 -41.55 2.63
CA ARG A 670 36.71 -42.53 1.85
C ARG A 670 36.96 -43.97 2.31
N VAL A 671 35.89 -44.75 2.44
CA VAL A 671 35.95 -46.17 2.82
C VAL A 671 35.16 -47.04 1.82
N PRO A 672 35.70 -48.19 1.37
CA PRO A 672 34.96 -49.11 0.53
C PRO A 672 33.73 -49.67 1.24
N GLN A 673 32.63 -49.82 0.50
CA GLN A 673 31.42 -50.45 1.01
C GLN A 673 31.68 -51.91 1.43
N LYS A 674 31.07 -52.37 2.52
CA LYS A 674 31.20 -53.74 3.04
C LYS A 674 29.84 -54.43 3.13
N GLY A 675 29.79 -55.70 2.73
CA GLY A 675 28.56 -56.51 2.76
C GLY A 675 27.95 -56.74 1.37
N ASN A 676 26.86 -57.51 1.32
CA ASN A 676 26.16 -57.83 0.09
C ASN A 676 25.20 -56.69 -0.31
N PRO A 677 25.21 -56.22 -1.57
CA PRO A 677 24.33 -55.15 -2.00
C PRO A 677 22.87 -55.61 -2.18
N THR A 678 21.94 -54.69 -1.92
CA THR A 678 20.52 -54.83 -2.30
C THR A 678 20.10 -53.65 -3.17
N PHE A 679 19.05 -53.83 -3.99
CA PHE A 679 18.66 -52.87 -5.01
C PHE A 679 17.18 -52.49 -4.94
N TYR A 680 16.92 -51.20 -4.98
CA TYR A 680 15.61 -50.60 -5.16
C TYR A 680 15.34 -50.30 -6.63
N ARG A 681 14.21 -50.79 -7.11
CA ARG A 681 13.72 -50.48 -8.46
C ARG A 681 13.10 -49.09 -8.50
N ARG A 682 13.01 -48.53 -9.71
CA ARG A 682 12.19 -47.34 -9.97
C ARG A 682 10.72 -47.59 -9.60
N ARG A 683 10.08 -46.59 -8.97
CA ARG A 683 8.64 -46.57 -8.77
C ARG A 683 7.92 -46.12 -10.06
N PHE A 684 6.76 -46.70 -10.30
CA PHE A 684 5.84 -46.39 -11.40
C PHE A 684 4.47 -46.01 -10.84
N PRO A 685 3.57 -45.39 -11.62
CA PRO A 685 2.25 -45.00 -11.14
C PRO A 685 1.44 -46.12 -10.49
N LYS A 686 1.64 -47.38 -10.93
CA LYS A 686 1.02 -48.55 -10.29
C LYS A 686 1.40 -48.78 -8.83
N ASP A 687 2.58 -48.29 -8.43
CA ASP A 687 3.08 -48.42 -7.06
C ASP A 687 2.41 -47.40 -6.12
N SER A 688 1.49 -46.57 -6.61
CA SER A 688 0.60 -45.70 -5.83
C SER A 688 -0.84 -46.24 -5.74
N GLU A 689 -1.08 -47.49 -6.19
CA GLU A 689 -2.39 -48.13 -6.09
C GLU A 689 -2.70 -48.54 -4.64
N LEU A 690 -3.82 -48.05 -4.11
CA LEU A 690 -4.40 -48.44 -2.83
C LEU A 690 -5.32 -49.65 -3.03
N ASN A 691 -5.20 -50.61 -2.12
CA ASN A 691 -6.12 -51.73 -2.02
C ASN A 691 -7.33 -51.36 -1.16
N VAL A 692 -8.51 -51.31 -1.77
CA VAL A 692 -9.79 -50.99 -1.09
C VAL A 692 -10.21 -52.00 -0.02
N ALA A 693 -9.62 -53.20 0.00
CA ALA A 693 -9.87 -54.21 1.02
C ALA A 693 -8.97 -54.08 2.26
N GLN A 694 -7.96 -53.21 2.21
CA GLN A 694 -7.04 -52.95 3.32
C GLN A 694 -7.42 -51.67 4.08
N SER A 695 -7.12 -51.60 5.37
CA SER A 695 -7.39 -50.41 6.17
C SER A 695 -6.44 -49.27 5.81
N LEU A 696 -6.87 -48.02 6.04
CA LEU A 696 -6.01 -46.85 5.87
C LEU A 696 -4.73 -46.96 6.70
N ALA A 697 -4.83 -47.47 7.93
CA ALA A 697 -3.67 -47.65 8.81
C ALA A 697 -2.60 -48.55 8.17
N THR A 698 -3.00 -49.68 7.57
CA THR A 698 -2.04 -50.61 6.94
C THR A 698 -1.37 -50.07 5.68
N GLN A 699 -1.96 -49.07 5.05
CA GLN A 699 -1.46 -48.44 3.82
C GLN A 699 -0.99 -47.00 4.06
N PHE A 700 -0.86 -46.58 5.32
CA PHE A 700 -0.58 -45.18 5.64
C PHE A 700 0.80 -44.75 5.13
N ASN A 701 1.79 -45.64 5.17
CA ASN A 701 3.10 -45.37 4.57
C ASN A 701 3.04 -45.18 3.05
N LEU A 702 2.09 -45.81 2.36
CA LEU A 702 1.85 -45.54 0.95
C LEU A 702 1.30 -44.13 0.76
N LEU A 703 0.31 -43.73 1.59
CA LEU A 703 -0.24 -42.37 1.58
C LEU A 703 0.80 -41.30 1.90
N ARG A 704 1.75 -41.59 2.81
CA ARG A 704 2.84 -40.66 3.16
C ARG A 704 3.76 -40.34 1.99
N VAL A 705 3.96 -41.27 1.06
CA VAL A 705 4.97 -41.14 0.00
C VAL A 705 4.40 -40.82 -1.39
N VAL A 706 3.09 -40.69 -1.53
CA VAL A 706 2.50 -40.23 -2.79
C VAL A 706 2.67 -38.73 -2.97
N ASP A 707 2.76 -38.31 -4.21
CA ASP A 707 2.83 -36.91 -4.60
C ASP A 707 1.47 -36.53 -5.19
N ASN A 708 0.73 -35.65 -4.53
CA ASN A 708 -0.66 -35.32 -4.90
C ASN A 708 -0.83 -34.81 -6.33
N ASP A 709 0.24 -34.27 -6.92
CA ASP A 709 0.19 -33.61 -8.22
C ASP A 709 0.80 -34.48 -9.33
N HIS A 710 1.93 -35.14 -9.04
CA HIS A 710 2.65 -35.92 -10.05
C HIS A 710 2.31 -37.40 -10.02
N TYR A 711 2.14 -37.99 -8.82
CA TYR A 711 1.97 -39.44 -8.63
C TYR A 711 0.96 -39.75 -7.50
N PRO A 712 -0.31 -39.29 -7.61
CA PRO A 712 -1.27 -39.39 -6.53
C PRO A 712 -1.61 -40.84 -6.19
N ALA A 713 -2.07 -41.06 -4.95
CA ALA A 713 -2.67 -42.34 -4.60
C ALA A 713 -3.94 -42.57 -5.40
N TRP A 714 -4.22 -43.81 -5.78
CA TRP A 714 -5.41 -44.12 -6.57
C TRP A 714 -5.92 -45.53 -6.28
N PHE A 715 -7.20 -45.79 -6.55
CA PHE A 715 -7.78 -47.13 -6.41
C PHE A 715 -8.90 -47.37 -7.42
N ASN A 716 -9.23 -48.64 -7.64
CA ASN A 716 -10.42 -49.02 -8.42
C ASN A 716 -11.55 -49.46 -7.47
N HIS A 717 -12.76 -48.98 -7.70
CA HIS A 717 -13.96 -49.46 -7.03
C HIS A 717 -15.12 -49.57 -8.02
N LYS A 718 -15.74 -50.75 -8.10
CA LYS A 718 -16.87 -51.05 -9.01
C LYS A 718 -16.64 -50.65 -10.47
N GLY A 719 -15.43 -50.88 -10.99
CA GLY A 719 -15.07 -50.60 -12.38
C GLY A 719 -14.63 -49.15 -12.66
N SER A 720 -14.65 -48.27 -11.65
CA SER A 720 -14.20 -46.88 -11.77
C SER A 720 -12.91 -46.63 -11.01
N ARG A 721 -12.03 -45.80 -11.56
CA ARG A 721 -10.78 -45.36 -10.91
C ARG A 721 -10.99 -44.04 -10.18
N TYR A 722 -10.45 -43.95 -8.97
CA TYR A 722 -10.50 -42.76 -8.13
C TYR A 722 -9.08 -42.33 -7.76
N LEU A 723 -8.86 -41.02 -7.67
CA LEU A 723 -7.64 -40.43 -7.12
C LEU A 723 -7.92 -39.99 -5.68
N LEU A 724 -6.95 -40.20 -4.80
CA LEU A 724 -7.01 -39.76 -3.41
C LEU A 724 -5.83 -38.84 -3.13
N LYS A 725 -6.14 -37.58 -2.80
CA LYS A 725 -5.16 -36.62 -2.31
C LYS A 725 -5.15 -36.62 -0.78
N ILE A 726 -3.97 -36.49 -0.19
CA ILE A 726 -3.78 -36.43 1.26
C ILE A 726 -3.08 -35.13 1.64
N GLU A 727 -3.65 -34.41 2.60
CA GLU A 727 -3.11 -33.17 3.14
C GLU A 727 -3.22 -33.24 4.66
N ARG A 728 -2.30 -32.58 5.37
CA ARG A 728 -2.38 -32.45 6.82
C ARG A 728 -3.46 -31.41 7.13
N ALA A 729 -4.40 -31.75 8.01
CA ALA A 729 -5.36 -30.78 8.53
C ALA A 729 -4.65 -29.80 9.45
N ASP A 730 -4.83 -28.50 9.25
CA ASP A 730 -4.48 -27.48 10.24
C ASP A 730 -5.51 -27.53 11.39
N ASP A 731 -5.09 -27.31 12.64
CA ASP A 731 -5.97 -27.29 13.83
C ASP A 731 -7.06 -26.19 13.79
N SER A 732 -7.13 -25.42 12.70
CA SER A 732 -8.13 -24.38 12.42
C SER A 732 -9.30 -24.85 11.55
N ILE A 733 -9.47 -26.15 11.29
CA ILE A 733 -10.69 -26.67 10.62
C ILE A 733 -11.85 -26.75 11.64
N GLY A 734 -12.24 -25.57 12.13
CA GLY A 734 -13.59 -25.23 12.54
C GLY A 734 -13.97 -23.99 11.73
N ASP A 735 -14.89 -24.16 10.78
CA ASP A 735 -15.51 -23.10 9.96
C ASP A 735 -14.65 -22.40 8.89
N SER A 736 -14.26 -23.12 7.83
CA SER A 736 -13.96 -22.49 6.54
C SER A 736 -14.82 -23.05 5.40
N GLU A 737 -15.29 -22.11 4.57
CA GLU A 737 -16.39 -22.19 3.61
C GLU A 737 -16.39 -23.41 2.67
N ILE A 738 -17.56 -24.05 2.56
CA ILE A 738 -17.87 -24.91 1.41
C ILE A 738 -18.06 -24.00 0.19
N LYS A 739 -17.02 -23.87 -0.65
CA LYS A 739 -17.17 -23.32 -2.02
C LYS A 739 -17.96 -24.31 -2.88
N LEU A 740 -19.27 -24.13 -2.94
CA LEU A 740 -20.12 -24.81 -3.92
C LEU A 740 -19.96 -24.16 -5.29
N ILE A 741 -19.16 -24.77 -6.17
CA ILE A 741 -19.08 -24.39 -7.58
C ILE A 741 -20.23 -25.07 -8.33
N ARG A 742 -21.17 -24.28 -8.86
CA ARG A 742 -22.16 -24.76 -9.84
C ARG A 742 -21.52 -24.80 -11.23
N ASN A 743 -21.42 -25.98 -11.81
CA ASN A 743 -20.94 -26.17 -13.17
C ASN A 743 -21.98 -25.65 -14.19
N PRO A 744 -21.66 -24.72 -15.12
CA PRO A 744 -22.63 -24.14 -16.06
C PRO A 744 -23.21 -25.11 -17.11
N HIS A 745 -22.78 -26.37 -17.16
CA HIS A 745 -23.10 -27.30 -18.25
C HIS A 745 -23.83 -28.59 -17.87
N HIS A 746 -24.48 -28.65 -16.71
CA HIS A 746 -25.45 -29.72 -16.42
C HIS A 746 -26.86 -29.14 -16.28
N ARG A 747 -27.78 -29.61 -17.14
CA ARG A 747 -29.23 -29.32 -17.08
C ARG A 747 -29.85 -29.81 -15.78
#